data_AF-A0ABD6S3K9-F1
#
_entry.id   AF-A0ABD6S3K9-F1
#
_cell.length_a   1.000
_cell.length_b   1.000
_cell.length_c   1.000
_cell.angle_alpha   90.00
_cell.angle_beta   90.00
_cell.angle_gamma   90.00
#
_symmetry.space_group_name_H-M   'P 1'
#
loop_
_entity.id
_entity.type
_entity.pdbx_description
1 polymer ?
#
loop_
_entity_poly.entity_id
_entity_poly.type
_entity_poly.pdbx_seq_one_letter_code
_entity_poly.pdbx_strand_id
1 'polypeptide(L)'
;MDILVKIFLWVLQASLIASISALVVILILKLFNRHVGVRFQHALLFIIILRLIIPVNIPSNINLFNSLFDKYESKLLNIESKSNTKDAYDVFTEKEGYLNDKTRDDKIISNSSLESISYKQEDTTKEKIITNTLNIASCIWLVGVFSIALFFLIILWKFKVRIPNLEQIRDLEIVSLLEECKKKLSINRRIPIYACDDFKAPCIFGVLKPKIYIPKYKYSTNDYKYLSHIFLHELIHYKRKDLIYNFLGTITILIYWFNPIIWFIVKKMKLQREYACDAYVLEILDKEESIEYGMTLINFSKLISSSKKVPQLAIFFETRNQIKRRIKMIKNFKKGSYRMSAAAVICCVLAGGIVFTSNVTAKNNSIVTRVNNKESINKKQGNRFLIDAPVKYYRDLKKVEKGAGFKFKVPDFISENYRVGDIGVIKVSNKVNMLEILFNENREFKVFRFLVSKENMEDVLKQNAQQMYKDAKVEISKEAKNLSGINGFNITVKSSGAQEQTAKFFIWQNEGVWYGIETEMKYNKYFSDGEGQVHMNGIGTAKVDNVGKIASSIKPVKDIKNVNYSVDDNRYKLFVYDNEDLKKAEELLEFAPKLPLNVGKDIAIEDSTVESLGNLNYQFNVFYRFKGVNPIYFTQSKNSDIYKNLKKKGYVEVKDASGKIQHKKAQTLKIANKEVYKYETSSEDAINEKEKVENYIWKESNFYCKVSISSFDDSQTGNPENPDGIAKEFVNSKSVN
;
A
#
# COMPACT_ATOMS: atom_id res chain seq x y z
N MET A 1 -9.03 21.18 9.00
CA MET A 1 -10.01 20.12 9.36
C MET A 1 -9.64 18.75 8.77
N ASP A 2 -8.48 18.65 8.12
CA ASP A 2 -8.33 17.84 6.90
C ASP A 2 -8.13 16.36 7.19
N ILE A 3 -7.51 16.03 8.33
CA ILE A 3 -7.42 14.67 8.86
C ILE A 3 -8.82 14.06 9.05
N LEU A 4 -9.80 14.84 9.53
CA LEU A 4 -11.16 14.33 9.74
C LEU A 4 -11.85 14.01 8.40
N VAL A 5 -11.62 14.83 7.38
CA VAL A 5 -12.16 14.57 6.03
C VAL A 5 -11.47 13.36 5.38
N LYS A 6 -10.14 13.21 5.51
CA LYS A 6 -9.44 12.01 5.02
C LYS A 6 -9.97 10.73 5.67
N ILE A 7 -10.18 10.72 6.98
CA ILE A 7 -10.80 9.60 7.70
C ILE A 7 -12.24 9.35 7.20
N PHE A 8 -13.06 10.40 7.06
CA PHE A 8 -14.43 10.29 6.57
C PHE A 8 -14.50 9.73 5.14
N LEU A 9 -13.62 10.16 4.23
CA LEU A 9 -13.55 9.66 2.86
C LEU A 9 -13.08 8.20 2.80
N TRP A 10 -12.13 7.79 3.64
CA TRP A 10 -11.72 6.39 3.77
C TRP A 10 -12.88 5.51 4.28
N VAL A 11 -13.60 5.97 5.31
CA VAL A 11 -14.82 5.31 5.82
C VAL A 11 -15.88 5.22 4.72
N LEU A 12 -16.06 6.25 3.90
CA LEU A 12 -17.01 6.25 2.78
C LEU A 12 -16.61 5.25 1.68
N GLN A 13 -15.32 5.16 1.34
CA GLN A 13 -14.79 4.16 0.39
C GLN A 13 -14.99 2.72 0.89
N ALA A 14 -14.63 2.43 2.16
CA ALA A 14 -14.84 1.12 2.78
C ALA A 14 -16.33 0.76 2.84
N SER A 15 -17.19 1.74 3.15
CA SER A 15 -18.65 1.60 3.17
C SER A 15 -19.21 1.18 1.80
N LEU A 16 -18.71 1.76 0.70
CA LEU A 16 -19.11 1.41 -0.67
C LEU A 16 -18.64 0.00 -1.07
N ILE A 17 -17.36 -0.31 -0.87
CA ILE A 17 -16.78 -1.63 -1.19
C ILE A 17 -17.50 -2.74 -0.44
N ALA A 18 -17.75 -2.54 0.87
CA ALA A 18 -18.48 -3.51 1.67
C ALA A 18 -19.96 -3.65 1.27
N SER A 19 -20.59 -2.58 0.77
CA SER A 19 -21.97 -2.65 0.25
C SER A 19 -22.05 -3.52 -1.01
N ILE A 20 -21.08 -3.39 -1.92
CA ILE A 20 -20.97 -4.24 -3.12
C ILE A 20 -20.70 -5.70 -2.71
N SER A 21 -19.72 -5.93 -1.83
CA SER A 21 -19.44 -7.26 -1.27
C SER A 21 -20.66 -7.89 -0.58
N ALA A 22 -21.45 -7.10 0.13
CA ALA A 22 -22.68 -7.56 0.76
C ALA A 22 -23.76 -7.95 -0.25
N LEU A 23 -23.93 -7.20 -1.34
CA LEU A 23 -24.86 -7.56 -2.42
C LEU A 23 -24.46 -8.90 -3.06
N VAL A 24 -23.18 -9.12 -3.33
CA VAL A 24 -22.65 -10.40 -3.85
C VAL A 24 -22.93 -11.55 -2.86
N VAL A 25 -22.60 -11.38 -1.58
CA VAL A 25 -22.87 -12.41 -0.55
C VAL A 25 -24.37 -12.64 -0.37
N ILE A 26 -25.22 -11.61 -0.45
CA ILE A 26 -26.69 -11.75 -0.39
C ILE A 26 -27.23 -12.49 -1.61
N LEU A 27 -26.66 -12.29 -2.80
CA LEU A 27 -27.01 -13.00 -4.03
C LEU A 27 -26.62 -14.49 -3.94
N ILE A 28 -25.40 -14.81 -3.50
CA ILE A 28 -24.95 -16.18 -3.22
C ILE A 28 -25.89 -16.85 -2.20
N LEU A 29 -26.20 -16.18 -1.09
CA LEU A 29 -27.13 -16.69 -0.08
C LEU A 29 -28.59 -16.81 -0.57
N LYS A 30 -28.97 -16.14 -1.66
CA LYS A 30 -30.30 -16.28 -2.30
C LYS A 30 -30.32 -17.48 -3.25
N LEU A 31 -29.28 -17.65 -4.06
CA LEU A 31 -29.13 -18.74 -5.04
C LEU A 31 -28.98 -20.10 -4.36
N PHE A 32 -28.09 -20.23 -3.39
CA PHE A 32 -27.75 -21.52 -2.75
C PHE A 32 -28.59 -21.85 -1.51
N ASN A 33 -29.61 -21.05 -1.17
CA ASN A 33 -30.35 -21.10 0.11
C ASN A 33 -30.98 -22.47 0.45
N ARG A 34 -31.22 -23.34 -0.54
CA ARG A 34 -31.79 -24.69 -0.32
C ARG A 34 -30.77 -25.75 0.14
N HIS A 35 -29.47 -25.53 -0.09
CA HIS A 35 -28.41 -26.51 0.16
C HIS A 35 -27.40 -26.05 1.23
N VAL A 36 -27.64 -24.90 1.86
CA VAL A 36 -26.66 -24.20 2.68
C VAL A 36 -27.07 -24.16 4.15
N GLY A 37 -26.31 -24.90 4.97
CA GLY A 37 -26.49 -24.96 6.42
C GLY A 37 -26.29 -23.60 7.10
N VAL A 38 -27.08 -23.35 8.15
CA VAL A 38 -27.18 -22.08 8.88
C VAL A 38 -25.82 -21.52 9.31
N ARG A 39 -24.91 -22.40 9.76
CA ARG A 39 -23.58 -22.04 10.25
C ARG A 39 -22.69 -21.38 9.18
N PHE A 40 -22.84 -21.79 7.91
CA PHE A 40 -22.17 -21.12 6.78
C PHE A 40 -22.87 -19.81 6.41
N GLN A 41 -24.20 -19.71 6.52
CA GLN A 41 -24.90 -18.43 6.32
C GLN A 41 -24.44 -17.36 7.31
N HIS A 42 -24.17 -17.75 8.56
CA HIS A 42 -23.54 -16.88 9.56
C HIS A 42 -22.09 -16.52 9.20
N ALA A 43 -21.27 -17.51 8.78
CA ALA A 43 -19.88 -17.30 8.41
C ALA A 43 -19.70 -16.32 7.23
N LEU A 44 -20.47 -16.48 6.13
CA LEU A 44 -20.40 -15.56 4.98
C LEU A 44 -20.78 -14.12 5.35
N LEU A 45 -21.80 -13.92 6.20
CA LEU A 45 -22.16 -12.57 6.66
C LEU A 45 -21.08 -11.98 7.58
N PHE A 46 -20.40 -12.81 8.37
CA PHE A 46 -19.30 -12.37 9.21
C PHE A 46 -18.06 -11.95 8.40
N ILE A 47 -17.78 -12.56 7.25
CA ILE A 47 -16.67 -12.12 6.35
C ILE A 47 -16.84 -10.65 5.93
N ILE A 48 -18.08 -10.18 5.70
CA ILE A 48 -18.33 -8.76 5.36
C ILE A 48 -18.01 -7.84 6.56
N ILE A 49 -18.46 -8.21 7.76
CA ILE A 49 -18.17 -7.48 9.00
C ILE A 49 -16.66 -7.48 9.29
N LEU A 50 -15.97 -8.59 9.01
CA LEU A 50 -14.53 -8.70 9.13
C LEU A 50 -13.82 -7.75 8.15
N ARG A 51 -14.24 -7.69 6.89
CA ARG A 51 -13.71 -6.75 5.87
C ARG A 51 -13.96 -5.27 6.19
N LEU A 52 -15.04 -4.95 6.91
CA LEU A 52 -15.36 -3.59 7.38
C LEU A 52 -14.54 -3.12 8.58
N ILE A 53 -13.99 -4.07 9.36
CA ILE A 53 -13.21 -3.80 10.57
C ILE A 53 -11.70 -3.99 10.33
N ILE A 54 -11.32 -4.89 9.41
CA ILE A 54 -9.93 -5.20 9.05
C ILE A 54 -9.57 -4.48 7.74
N PRO A 55 -8.66 -3.47 7.78
CA PRO A 55 -8.28 -2.67 6.62
C PRO A 55 -7.21 -3.37 5.76
N VAL A 56 -7.46 -4.62 5.34
CA VAL A 56 -6.50 -5.44 4.57
C VAL A 56 -6.95 -5.58 3.12
N ASN A 57 -6.01 -5.36 2.19
CA ASN A 57 -6.16 -5.64 0.76
C ASN A 57 -5.08 -6.66 0.32
N ILE A 58 -5.50 -7.76 -0.32
CA ILE A 58 -4.74 -8.77 -1.11
C ILE A 58 -4.76 -8.31 -2.60
N PRO A 59 -4.34 -9.01 -3.70
CA PRO A 59 -4.43 -8.51 -5.12
C PRO A 59 -5.51 -8.96 -6.20
N SER A 60 -6.20 -8.02 -6.91
CA SER A 60 -7.09 -8.14 -8.14
C SER A 60 -7.50 -6.78 -8.82
N ASN A 61 -8.48 -6.71 -9.76
CA ASN A 61 -8.42 -5.77 -10.92
C ASN A 61 -9.63 -4.81 -11.21
N ILE A 62 -10.57 -4.51 -10.29
CA ILE A 62 -11.80 -3.73 -10.62
C ILE A 62 -11.76 -2.27 -10.10
N ASN A 63 -12.05 -1.30 -10.98
CA ASN A 63 -11.63 0.11 -10.81
C ASN A 63 -12.78 1.13 -11.04
N LEU A 64 -13.62 1.39 -10.03
CA LEU A 64 -14.85 2.19 -10.17
C LEU A 64 -14.92 3.51 -9.37
N PHE A 65 -13.99 3.79 -8.44
CA PHE A 65 -14.21 4.84 -7.41
C PHE A 65 -13.10 5.88 -7.22
N ASN A 66 -11.89 5.71 -7.76
CA ASN A 66 -10.76 6.62 -7.47
C ASN A 66 -11.01 8.07 -7.96
N SER A 67 -11.72 8.25 -9.08
CA SER A 67 -11.90 9.56 -9.74
C SER A 67 -12.60 10.65 -8.88
N LEU A 68 -13.31 10.28 -7.81
CA LEU A 68 -13.90 11.25 -6.86
C LEU A 68 -12.96 11.60 -5.71
N PHE A 69 -12.03 10.70 -5.38
CA PHE A 69 -11.09 10.83 -4.25
C PHE A 69 -9.89 11.69 -4.65
N ASP A 70 -9.22 11.32 -5.75
CA ASP A 70 -8.01 11.97 -6.26
C ASP A 70 -8.21 13.50 -6.46
N LYS A 71 -9.39 13.87 -6.96
CA LYS A 71 -9.78 15.25 -7.30
C LYS A 71 -10.04 16.15 -6.07
N TYR A 72 -10.22 15.58 -4.89
CA TYR A 72 -10.41 16.32 -3.65
C TYR A 72 -9.10 16.46 -2.87
N GLU A 73 -8.34 15.38 -2.73
CA GLU A 73 -7.06 15.39 -2.04
C GLU A 73 -6.04 16.31 -2.73
N SER A 74 -6.05 16.38 -4.08
CA SER A 74 -5.22 17.31 -4.84
C SER A 74 -5.63 18.79 -4.69
N LYS A 75 -6.77 19.11 -4.08
CA LYS A 75 -7.28 20.49 -3.95
C LYS A 75 -7.17 21.08 -2.55
N LEU A 76 -7.28 20.30 -1.48
CA LEU A 76 -7.03 20.80 -0.12
C LEU A 76 -5.60 21.37 0.01
N LEU A 77 -4.60 20.64 -0.51
CA LEU A 77 -3.19 21.03 -0.50
C LEU A 77 -2.92 22.40 -1.17
N ASN A 78 -3.75 22.79 -2.14
CA ASN A 78 -3.63 24.07 -2.86
C ASN A 78 -4.31 25.26 -2.13
N ILE A 79 -5.10 25.01 -1.09
CA ILE A 79 -5.78 26.05 -0.30
C ILE A 79 -4.92 26.42 0.92
N GLU A 80 -4.40 25.43 1.68
CA GLU A 80 -3.43 25.69 2.76
C GLU A 80 -2.17 26.43 2.26
N SER A 81 -1.72 26.13 1.05
CA SER A 81 -0.56 26.82 0.46
C SER A 81 -0.79 28.31 0.18
N LYS A 82 -2.06 28.78 0.10
CA LYS A 82 -2.41 30.15 -0.30
C LYS A 82 -2.63 31.12 0.86
N SER A 83 -3.00 30.65 2.06
CA SER A 83 -2.99 31.51 3.26
C SER A 83 -1.55 31.85 3.65
N ASN A 84 -0.71 30.82 3.79
CA ASN A 84 0.64 30.94 4.32
C ASN A 84 1.57 31.76 3.42
N THR A 85 1.24 31.95 2.14
CA THR A 85 1.94 32.89 1.26
C THR A 85 1.59 34.35 1.53
N LYS A 86 0.38 34.67 2.00
CA LYS A 86 -0.03 36.07 2.17
C LYS A 86 0.62 36.69 3.40
N ASP A 87 0.49 36.01 4.53
CA ASP A 87 1.10 36.44 5.81
C ASP A 87 2.65 36.52 5.72
N ALA A 88 3.26 35.75 4.81
CA ALA A 88 4.68 35.80 4.55
C ALA A 88 5.12 37.01 3.71
N TYR A 89 4.28 37.53 2.81
CA TYR A 89 4.66 38.65 1.93
C TYR A 89 4.68 39.98 2.70
N ASP A 90 3.68 40.24 3.54
CA ASP A 90 3.56 41.51 4.27
C ASP A 90 4.80 41.76 5.15
N VAL A 91 5.34 40.71 5.80
CA VAL A 91 6.53 40.74 6.67
C VAL A 91 7.85 41.10 5.96
N PHE A 92 7.97 40.84 4.64
CA PHE A 92 9.19 41.20 3.91
C PHE A 92 9.25 42.70 3.54
N THR A 93 8.11 43.40 3.54
CA THR A 93 8.02 44.80 3.07
C THR A 93 8.60 45.82 4.06
N GLU A 94 8.72 45.48 5.35
CA GLU A 94 9.15 46.43 6.40
C GLU A 94 10.67 46.57 6.56
N LYS A 95 11.50 45.83 5.80
CA LYS A 95 12.93 45.63 6.15
C LYS A 95 14.00 45.98 5.12
N GLU A 96 13.62 46.49 3.94
CA GLU A 96 14.60 47.09 3.01
C GLU A 96 14.57 48.61 3.08
N GLY A 97 15.30 49.13 4.07
CA GLY A 97 15.62 50.55 4.21
C GLY A 97 17.01 50.71 4.82
N TYR A 98 17.72 51.75 4.40
CA TYR A 98 19.11 52.07 4.78
C TYR A 98 20.20 51.10 4.28
N LEU A 99 20.68 51.35 3.08
CA LEU A 99 22.11 51.62 2.86
C LEU A 99 22.26 52.59 1.68
N ASN A 100 23.14 53.59 1.81
CA ASN A 100 23.43 54.57 0.76
C ASN A 100 24.46 54.00 -0.22
N ASP A 101 24.40 54.46 -1.47
CA ASP A 101 25.64 54.87 -2.15
C ASP A 101 25.43 56.15 -2.99
N LYS A 102 26.50 56.91 -3.18
CA LYS A 102 26.60 58.05 -4.09
C LYS A 102 27.70 57.78 -5.12
N THR A 103 27.35 57.24 -6.28
CA THR A 103 27.92 57.77 -7.54
C THR A 103 27.09 57.42 -8.78
N ARG A 104 27.10 58.38 -9.70
CA ARG A 104 26.76 58.30 -11.13
C ARG A 104 28.06 58.04 -11.90
N ASP A 105 28.12 57.50 -13.12
CA ASP A 105 27.14 57.02 -14.11
C ASP A 105 27.80 55.84 -14.87
N ASP A 106 27.06 54.90 -15.50
CA ASP A 106 26.74 54.98 -16.95
C ASP A 106 25.92 53.75 -17.48
N LYS A 107 25.38 53.90 -18.69
CA LYS A 107 24.37 53.10 -19.43
C LYS A 107 24.53 51.55 -19.44
N ILE A 108 23.39 50.84 -19.53
CA ILE A 108 22.90 50.22 -20.79
C ILE A 108 21.39 49.88 -20.71
N ILE A 109 20.75 49.75 -21.87
CA ILE A 109 19.29 49.75 -22.11
C ILE A 109 18.68 48.33 -22.06
N SER A 110 17.48 48.19 -21.48
CA SER A 110 16.44 47.27 -22.02
C SER A 110 15.04 47.64 -21.52
N ASN A 111 14.08 47.83 -22.44
CA ASN A 111 12.66 47.99 -22.13
C ASN A 111 11.94 46.62 -22.11
N SER A 112 11.06 46.39 -21.14
CA SER A 112 9.97 45.41 -21.26
C SER A 112 8.76 45.85 -20.44
N SER A 113 7.63 46.09 -21.11
CA SER A 113 6.38 46.56 -20.50
C SER A 113 5.70 45.49 -19.65
N LEU A 114 5.16 45.87 -18.49
CA LEU A 114 4.33 45.03 -17.65
C LEU A 114 2.88 44.99 -18.17
N GLU A 115 2.47 43.88 -18.78
CA GLU A 115 1.05 43.56 -18.98
C GLU A 115 0.48 42.74 -17.82
N SER A 116 -0.67 43.15 -17.30
CA SER A 116 -1.32 42.57 -16.12
C SER A 116 -2.40 41.55 -16.50
N ILE A 117 -2.06 40.25 -16.44
CA ILE A 117 -3.02 39.18 -16.77
C ILE A 117 -4.01 38.97 -15.62
N SER A 118 -5.26 39.40 -15.85
CA SER A 118 -6.41 39.10 -14.99
C SER A 118 -6.76 37.61 -15.01
N TYR A 119 -6.87 36.98 -13.82
CA TYR A 119 -7.25 35.57 -13.67
C TYR A 119 -8.65 35.43 -13.02
N LYS A 120 -9.45 34.51 -13.56
CA LYS A 120 -10.90 34.42 -13.31
C LYS A 120 -11.28 34.10 -11.87
N GLN A 121 -12.35 34.74 -11.40
CA GLN A 121 -12.82 34.69 -10.02
C GLN A 121 -13.79 33.52 -9.72
N GLU A 122 -14.50 32.98 -10.73
CA GLU A 122 -15.55 31.97 -10.55
C GLU A 122 -15.10 30.59 -10.05
N ASP A 123 -13.97 30.06 -10.53
CA ASP A 123 -13.56 28.68 -10.18
C ASP A 123 -13.27 28.55 -8.68
N THR A 124 -12.65 29.58 -8.10
CA THR A 124 -12.38 29.64 -6.64
C THR A 124 -13.66 29.58 -5.80
N THR A 125 -14.80 30.04 -6.32
CA THR A 125 -16.07 30.02 -5.60
C THR A 125 -16.61 28.59 -5.52
N LYS A 126 -16.60 27.87 -6.64
CA LYS A 126 -17.05 26.46 -6.71
C LYS A 126 -16.15 25.53 -5.90
N GLU A 127 -14.85 25.76 -5.90
CA GLU A 127 -13.89 24.97 -5.10
C GLU A 127 -14.11 25.14 -3.59
N LYS A 128 -14.28 26.40 -3.12
CA LYS A 128 -14.49 26.71 -1.70
C LYS A 128 -15.79 26.12 -1.14
N ILE A 129 -16.82 26.00 -1.98
CA ILE A 129 -18.08 25.31 -1.62
C ILE A 129 -17.82 23.82 -1.36
N ILE A 130 -17.16 23.11 -2.27
CA ILE A 130 -16.91 21.65 -2.17
C ILE A 130 -16.09 21.32 -0.91
N THR A 131 -15.06 22.11 -0.59
CA THR A 131 -14.25 21.89 0.63
C THR A 131 -15.04 22.16 1.89
N ASN A 132 -15.88 23.21 1.93
CA ASN A 132 -16.74 23.48 3.07
C ASN A 132 -17.80 22.38 3.27
N THR A 133 -18.44 21.89 2.20
CA THR A 133 -19.43 20.80 2.30
C THR A 133 -18.82 19.52 2.85
N LEU A 134 -17.62 19.12 2.41
CA LEU A 134 -16.96 17.91 2.91
C LEU A 134 -16.40 18.06 4.33
N ASN A 135 -15.93 19.25 4.71
CA ASN A 135 -15.62 19.59 6.10
C ASN A 135 -16.86 19.40 7.00
N ILE A 136 -17.99 20.02 6.64
CA ILE A 136 -19.27 19.92 7.38
C ILE A 136 -19.75 18.46 7.47
N ALA A 137 -19.70 17.71 6.36
CA ALA A 137 -20.09 16.29 6.34
C ALA A 137 -19.23 15.43 7.27
N SER A 138 -17.92 15.68 7.34
CA SER A 138 -17.00 14.96 8.23
C SER A 138 -17.28 15.26 9.71
N CYS A 139 -17.65 16.50 10.05
CA CYS A 139 -18.09 16.89 11.39
C CYS A 139 -19.42 16.22 11.77
N ILE A 140 -20.40 16.19 10.86
CA ILE A 140 -21.70 15.52 11.07
C ILE A 140 -21.49 14.01 11.30
N TRP A 141 -20.62 13.37 10.51
CA TRP A 141 -20.26 11.96 10.70
C TRP A 141 -19.68 11.72 12.10
N LEU A 142 -18.73 12.55 12.55
CA LEU A 142 -18.08 12.44 13.85
C LEU A 142 -19.05 12.66 15.02
N VAL A 143 -19.95 13.64 14.92
CA VAL A 143 -21.01 13.87 15.93
C VAL A 143 -21.96 12.67 16.02
N GLY A 144 -22.30 12.04 14.89
CA GLY A 144 -23.07 10.80 14.85
C GLY A 144 -22.33 9.63 15.52
N VAL A 145 -21.04 9.45 15.24
CA VAL A 145 -20.17 8.47 15.90
C VAL A 145 -20.18 8.65 17.43
N PHE A 146 -19.95 9.89 17.92
CA PHE A 146 -19.95 10.17 19.36
C PHE A 146 -21.33 10.01 20.00
N SER A 147 -22.41 10.40 19.32
CA SER A 147 -23.78 10.25 19.83
C SER A 147 -24.17 8.78 19.99
N ILE A 148 -23.81 7.93 19.03
CA ILE A 148 -24.04 6.49 19.09
C ILE A 148 -23.13 5.83 20.14
N ALA A 149 -21.87 6.24 20.22
CA ALA A 149 -20.94 5.79 21.26
C ALA A 149 -21.46 6.11 22.67
N LEU A 150 -21.86 7.37 22.91
CA LEU A 150 -22.40 7.84 24.19
C LEU A 150 -23.69 7.11 24.55
N PHE A 151 -24.60 6.89 23.58
CA PHE A 151 -25.82 6.12 23.80
C PHE A 151 -25.53 4.67 24.25
N PHE A 152 -24.60 3.97 23.59
CA PHE A 152 -24.18 2.63 24.04
C PHE A 152 -23.45 2.67 25.39
N LEU A 153 -22.60 3.66 25.65
CA LEU A 153 -21.92 3.83 26.94
C LEU A 153 -22.90 4.09 28.08
N ILE A 154 -23.95 4.89 27.88
CA ILE A 154 -25.02 5.12 28.86
C ILE A 154 -25.77 3.81 29.16
N ILE A 155 -26.03 2.96 28.16
CA ILE A 155 -26.64 1.64 28.37
C ILE A 155 -25.70 0.73 29.17
N LEU A 156 -24.43 0.65 28.78
CA LEU A 156 -23.41 -0.15 29.48
C LEU A 156 -23.17 0.32 30.92
N TRP A 157 -23.24 1.63 31.16
CA TRP A 157 -23.08 2.24 32.49
C TRP A 157 -24.32 2.00 33.36
N LYS A 158 -25.53 2.28 32.86
CA LYS A 158 -26.79 1.95 33.56
C LYS A 158 -26.87 0.47 33.92
N PHE A 159 -26.39 -0.41 33.03
CA PHE A 159 -26.25 -1.83 33.32
C PHE A 159 -25.20 -2.09 34.42
N LYS A 160 -23.96 -1.61 34.26
CA LYS A 160 -22.87 -1.80 35.23
C LYS A 160 -23.21 -1.31 36.64
N VAL A 161 -23.93 -0.18 36.77
CA VAL A 161 -24.38 0.40 38.04
C VAL A 161 -25.46 -0.46 38.71
N ARG A 162 -26.27 -1.20 37.94
CA ARG A 162 -27.31 -2.09 38.48
C ARG A 162 -26.77 -3.47 38.88
N ILE A 163 -25.72 -4.00 38.24
CA ILE A 163 -25.14 -5.33 38.53
C ILE A 163 -24.89 -5.62 40.02
N PRO A 164 -24.35 -4.70 40.85
CA PRO A 164 -24.12 -4.96 42.28
C PRO A 164 -25.39 -5.25 43.08
N ASN A 165 -26.53 -4.69 42.64
CA ASN A 165 -27.82 -4.81 43.33
C ASN A 165 -28.62 -6.02 42.83
N LEU A 166 -28.03 -6.88 41.98
CA LEU A 166 -28.70 -8.06 41.45
C LEU A 166 -28.39 -9.29 42.31
N GLU A 167 -29.46 -9.90 42.77
CA GLU A 167 -29.47 -11.12 43.56
C GLU A 167 -28.87 -12.27 42.74
N GLN A 168 -27.80 -12.89 43.25
CA GLN A 168 -27.23 -14.08 42.64
C GLN A 168 -28.10 -15.29 43.01
N ILE A 169 -28.58 -16.05 42.04
CA ILE A 169 -29.30 -17.29 42.32
C ILE A 169 -28.32 -18.29 42.93
N ARG A 170 -28.67 -18.82 44.11
CA ARG A 170 -27.91 -19.82 44.89
C ARG A 170 -28.70 -21.11 45.15
N ASP A 171 -29.93 -21.17 44.64
CA ASP A 171 -30.77 -22.37 44.64
C ASP A 171 -30.00 -23.57 44.09
N LEU A 172 -29.97 -24.68 44.84
CA LEU A 172 -29.13 -25.83 44.54
C LEU A 172 -29.61 -26.61 43.31
N GLU A 173 -30.92 -26.63 43.05
CA GLU A 173 -31.51 -27.35 41.91
C GLU A 173 -31.31 -26.56 40.62
N ILE A 174 -31.53 -25.24 40.65
CA ILE A 174 -31.27 -24.36 39.52
C ILE A 174 -29.76 -24.32 39.19
N VAL A 175 -28.89 -24.35 40.20
CA VAL A 175 -27.43 -24.40 39.99
C VAL A 175 -26.97 -25.77 39.49
N SER A 176 -27.50 -26.88 39.99
CA SER A 176 -27.16 -28.22 39.49
C SER A 176 -27.61 -28.42 38.04
N LEU A 177 -28.80 -27.96 37.69
CA LEU A 177 -29.32 -27.96 36.32
C LEU A 177 -28.45 -27.15 35.35
N LEU A 178 -27.94 -25.98 35.76
CA LEU A 178 -26.97 -25.23 34.98
C LEU A 178 -25.67 -26.02 34.78
N GLU A 179 -25.15 -26.64 35.85
CA GLU A 179 -23.90 -27.42 35.77
C GLU A 179 -24.06 -28.69 34.91
N GLU A 180 -25.23 -29.32 34.90
CA GLU A 180 -25.57 -30.39 33.95
C GLU A 180 -25.59 -29.89 32.50
N CYS A 181 -26.24 -28.75 32.23
CA CYS A 181 -26.23 -28.10 30.91
C CYS A 181 -24.81 -27.72 30.47
N LYS A 182 -23.97 -27.24 31.40
CA LYS A 182 -22.55 -26.95 31.17
C LYS A 182 -21.75 -28.22 30.88
N LYS A 183 -22.03 -29.35 31.55
CA LYS A 183 -21.41 -30.65 31.31
C LYS A 183 -21.78 -31.19 29.92
N LYS A 184 -23.08 -31.19 29.57
CA LYS A 184 -23.59 -31.48 28.21
C LYS A 184 -22.91 -30.62 27.12
N LEU A 185 -22.55 -29.38 27.46
CA LEU A 185 -21.86 -28.45 26.56
C LEU A 185 -20.32 -28.39 26.70
N SER A 186 -19.69 -29.17 27.59
CA SER A 186 -18.25 -29.14 27.85
C SER A 186 -17.72 -27.75 28.28
N ILE A 187 -18.45 -27.02 29.13
CA ILE A 187 -18.14 -25.65 29.57
C ILE A 187 -17.55 -25.65 30.98
N ASN A 188 -16.22 -25.67 31.08
CA ASN A 188 -15.49 -25.67 32.35
C ASN A 188 -15.40 -24.28 33.02
N ARG A 189 -15.86 -23.20 32.36
CA ARG A 189 -15.85 -21.84 32.92
C ARG A 189 -16.97 -21.69 33.95
N ARG A 190 -16.67 -21.13 35.14
CA ARG A 190 -17.69 -20.68 36.09
C ARG A 190 -18.52 -19.54 35.49
N ILE A 191 -19.84 -19.71 35.40
CA ILE A 191 -20.79 -18.71 34.88
C ILE A 191 -21.91 -18.55 35.93
N PRO A 192 -21.88 -17.51 36.78
CA PRO A 192 -22.93 -17.30 37.78
C PRO A 192 -24.24 -16.79 37.15
N ILE A 193 -25.36 -17.16 37.76
CA ILE A 193 -26.72 -16.71 37.40
C ILE A 193 -27.17 -15.59 38.35
N TYR A 194 -27.87 -14.60 37.81
CA TYR A 194 -28.49 -13.50 38.56
C TYR A 194 -29.97 -13.36 38.20
N ALA A 195 -30.77 -13.06 39.21
CA ALA A 195 -32.20 -12.76 39.11
C ALA A 195 -32.41 -11.25 38.88
N CYS A 196 -33.13 -10.85 37.82
CA CYS A 196 -33.27 -9.43 37.45
C CYS A 196 -34.53 -9.12 36.62
N ASP A 197 -35.44 -8.30 37.17
CA ASP A 197 -36.74 -7.96 36.56
C ASP A 197 -36.68 -6.87 35.48
N ASP A 198 -35.61 -6.09 35.41
CA ASP A 198 -35.36 -5.15 34.30
C ASP A 198 -35.27 -5.89 32.95
N PHE A 199 -34.85 -7.16 32.97
CA PHE A 199 -34.74 -7.99 31.78
C PHE A 199 -36.02 -8.81 31.60
N LYS A 200 -36.73 -8.56 30.50
CA LYS A 200 -37.89 -9.36 30.07
C LYS A 200 -37.50 -10.70 29.43
N ALA A 201 -36.20 -10.89 29.19
CA ALA A 201 -35.60 -11.99 28.48
C ALA A 201 -34.40 -12.50 29.27
N PRO A 202 -34.20 -13.82 29.41
CA PRO A 202 -32.90 -14.35 29.79
C PRO A 202 -31.83 -13.84 28.82
N CYS A 203 -30.62 -13.61 29.33
CA CYS A 203 -29.49 -13.24 28.49
C CYS A 203 -28.14 -13.55 29.18
N ILE A 204 -27.15 -13.97 28.38
CA ILE A 204 -25.75 -14.01 28.79
C ILE A 204 -25.01 -12.72 28.42
N PHE A 205 -24.32 -12.11 29.39
CA PHE A 205 -23.56 -10.87 29.20
C PHE A 205 -22.13 -10.98 29.76
N GLY A 206 -21.19 -10.28 29.11
CA GLY A 206 -19.80 -10.17 29.51
C GLY A 206 -18.87 -11.16 28.79
N VAL A 207 -17.94 -10.65 27.96
CA VAL A 207 -17.03 -11.49 27.17
C VAL A 207 -15.98 -12.19 28.05
N LEU A 208 -15.33 -11.46 28.97
CA LEU A 208 -14.26 -11.97 29.84
C LEU A 208 -14.79 -12.64 31.12
N LYS A 209 -15.85 -12.06 31.70
CA LYS A 209 -16.53 -12.51 32.92
C LYS A 209 -18.03 -12.71 32.59
N PRO A 210 -18.39 -13.81 31.91
CA PRO A 210 -19.77 -14.11 31.54
C PRO A 210 -20.66 -14.30 32.77
N LYS A 211 -21.89 -13.79 32.69
CA LYS A 211 -22.95 -13.89 33.68
C LYS A 211 -24.26 -14.16 32.95
N ILE A 212 -25.11 -15.04 33.49
CA ILE A 212 -26.47 -15.27 32.98
C ILE A 212 -27.43 -14.43 33.83
N TYR A 213 -28.38 -13.78 33.18
CA TYR A 213 -29.46 -13.02 33.82
C TYR A 213 -30.80 -13.65 33.46
N ILE A 214 -31.70 -13.76 34.44
CA ILE A 214 -33.03 -14.39 34.28
C ILE A 214 -34.09 -13.47 34.93
N PRO A 215 -35.26 -13.24 34.30
CA PRO A 215 -36.37 -12.53 34.93
C PRO A 215 -36.89 -13.28 36.18
N LYS A 216 -37.21 -12.61 37.31
CA LYS A 216 -37.58 -13.34 38.54
C LYS A 216 -38.84 -14.18 38.37
N TYR A 217 -39.82 -13.66 37.64
CA TYR A 217 -41.08 -14.35 37.32
C TYR A 217 -40.90 -15.69 36.59
N LYS A 218 -39.69 -16.05 36.14
CA LYS A 218 -39.39 -17.34 35.49
C LYS A 218 -38.96 -18.44 36.46
N TYR A 219 -38.20 -18.15 37.51
CA TYR A 219 -37.73 -19.21 38.43
C TYR A 219 -38.89 -19.80 39.24
N SER A 220 -39.89 -18.97 39.56
CA SER A 220 -41.04 -19.31 40.41
C SER A 220 -42.10 -20.20 39.72
N THR A 221 -41.69 -21.06 38.79
CA THR A 221 -42.61 -21.89 37.97
C THR A 221 -42.34 -23.40 38.06
N ASN A 222 -41.24 -23.83 38.69
CA ASN A 222 -40.79 -25.23 38.79
C ASN A 222 -40.74 -26.04 37.46
N ASP A 223 -40.78 -25.37 36.31
CA ASP A 223 -40.57 -26.00 35.00
C ASP A 223 -39.07 -26.07 34.69
N TYR A 224 -38.40 -27.05 35.33
CA TYR A 224 -36.96 -27.28 35.14
C TYR A 224 -36.61 -27.63 33.69
N LYS A 225 -37.54 -28.21 32.91
CA LYS A 225 -37.30 -28.55 31.50
C LYS A 225 -37.27 -27.29 30.63
N TYR A 226 -38.24 -26.39 30.82
CA TYR A 226 -38.24 -25.04 30.23
C TYR A 226 -37.03 -24.21 30.65
N LEU A 227 -36.57 -24.33 31.90
CA LEU A 227 -35.37 -23.65 32.38
C LEU A 227 -34.08 -24.24 31.77
N SER A 228 -34.00 -25.57 31.60
CA SER A 228 -32.91 -26.27 30.90
C SER A 228 -32.78 -25.82 29.45
N HIS A 229 -33.91 -25.72 28.73
CA HIS A 229 -33.98 -25.18 27.38
C HIS A 229 -33.44 -23.74 27.26
N ILE A 230 -33.67 -22.91 28.28
CA ILE A 230 -33.09 -21.55 28.37
C ILE A 230 -31.59 -21.62 28.64
N PHE A 231 -31.14 -22.44 29.59
CA PHE A 231 -29.72 -22.57 29.91
C PHE A 231 -28.90 -23.08 28.72
N LEU A 232 -29.36 -24.10 28.00
CA LEU A 232 -28.69 -24.60 26.81
C LEU A 232 -28.53 -23.50 25.74
N HIS A 233 -29.56 -22.69 25.52
CA HIS A 233 -29.52 -21.56 24.57
C HIS A 233 -28.47 -20.51 24.95
N GLU A 234 -28.51 -19.98 26.18
CA GLU A 234 -27.57 -18.97 26.66
C GLU A 234 -26.12 -19.50 26.75
N LEU A 235 -25.95 -20.75 27.19
CA LEU A 235 -24.64 -21.39 27.24
C LEU A 235 -24.06 -21.67 25.84
N ILE A 236 -24.90 -21.97 24.84
CA ILE A 236 -24.46 -22.10 23.43
C ILE A 236 -23.98 -20.76 22.87
N HIS A 237 -24.65 -19.63 23.18
CA HIS A 237 -24.15 -18.30 22.82
C HIS A 237 -22.75 -18.04 23.40
N TYR A 238 -22.49 -18.46 24.65
CA TYR A 238 -21.14 -18.40 25.23
C TYR A 238 -20.14 -19.38 24.59
N LYS A 239 -20.55 -20.62 24.29
CA LYS A 239 -19.70 -21.62 23.63
C LYS A 239 -19.26 -21.15 22.24
N ARG A 240 -20.18 -20.53 21.49
CA ARG A 240 -19.97 -19.96 20.15
C ARG A 240 -19.34 -18.57 20.11
N LYS A 241 -19.14 -17.90 21.26
CA LYS A 241 -18.61 -16.53 21.39
C LYS A 241 -19.49 -15.46 20.73
N ASP A 242 -20.80 -15.66 20.76
CA ASP A 242 -21.80 -14.79 20.12
C ASP A 242 -21.83 -13.34 20.67
N LEU A 243 -21.28 -13.12 21.87
CA LEU A 243 -21.06 -11.79 22.44
C LEU A 243 -19.99 -10.99 21.66
N ILE A 244 -18.99 -11.66 21.07
CA ILE A 244 -17.96 -11.01 20.24
C ILE A 244 -18.59 -10.57 18.90
N TYR A 245 -19.41 -11.42 18.28
CA TYR A 245 -20.14 -11.06 17.05
C TYR A 245 -21.14 -9.91 17.28
N ASN A 246 -21.79 -9.83 18.46
CA ASN A 246 -22.54 -8.64 18.87
C ASN A 246 -21.65 -7.39 18.93
N PHE A 247 -20.53 -7.46 19.65
CA PHE A 247 -19.63 -6.32 19.87
C PHE A 247 -19.05 -5.76 18.56
N LEU A 248 -18.56 -6.64 17.67
CA LEU A 248 -18.07 -6.25 16.35
C LEU A 248 -19.18 -5.62 15.48
N GLY A 249 -20.39 -6.20 15.49
CA GLY A 249 -21.55 -5.62 14.80
C GLY A 249 -21.93 -4.23 15.31
N THR A 250 -21.83 -3.99 16.63
CA THR A 250 -22.04 -2.66 17.24
C THR A 250 -20.97 -1.66 16.82
N ILE A 251 -19.69 -2.04 16.79
CA ILE A 251 -18.61 -1.18 16.27
C ILE A 251 -18.85 -0.83 14.79
N THR A 252 -19.27 -1.81 13.98
CA THR A 252 -19.57 -1.59 12.56
C THR A 252 -20.72 -0.59 12.39
N ILE A 253 -21.80 -0.74 13.18
CA ILE A 253 -22.91 0.23 13.21
C ILE A 253 -22.45 1.62 13.66
N LEU A 254 -21.55 1.71 14.64
CA LEU A 254 -21.05 2.98 15.17
C LEU A 254 -20.21 3.76 14.15
N ILE A 255 -19.33 3.10 13.40
CA ILE A 255 -18.47 3.74 12.39
C ILE A 255 -19.27 4.07 11.12
N TYR A 256 -20.07 3.12 10.64
CA TYR A 256 -20.78 3.19 9.35
C TYR A 256 -22.27 3.52 9.52
N TRP A 257 -22.62 4.30 10.54
CA TRP A 257 -24.01 4.54 10.98
C TRP A 257 -24.94 5.09 9.90
N PHE A 258 -24.37 5.81 8.93
CA PHE A 258 -25.08 6.42 7.79
C PHE A 258 -25.47 5.39 6.70
N ASN A 259 -24.90 4.18 6.71
CA ASN A 259 -25.13 3.20 5.65
C ASN A 259 -26.22 2.17 6.03
N PRO A 260 -27.43 2.20 5.42
CA PRO A 260 -28.52 1.28 5.74
C PRO A 260 -28.23 -0.19 5.39
N ILE A 261 -27.29 -0.46 4.47
CA ILE A 261 -26.89 -1.82 4.11
C ILE A 261 -26.15 -2.47 5.29
N ILE A 262 -25.34 -1.71 6.04
CA ILE A 262 -24.66 -2.21 7.24
C ILE A 262 -25.66 -2.59 8.34
N TRP A 263 -26.64 -1.73 8.60
CA TRP A 263 -27.75 -2.04 9.52
C TRP A 263 -28.50 -3.32 9.11
N PHE A 264 -28.73 -3.51 7.80
CA PHE A 264 -29.35 -4.73 7.27
C PHE A 264 -28.46 -5.98 7.47
N ILE A 265 -27.16 -5.89 7.20
CA ILE A 265 -26.20 -7.00 7.41
C ILE A 265 -26.18 -7.40 8.89
N VAL A 266 -26.00 -6.46 9.81
CA VAL A 266 -25.93 -6.77 11.25
C VAL A 266 -27.25 -7.35 11.76
N LYS A 267 -28.40 -6.83 11.31
CA LYS A 267 -29.73 -7.39 11.63
C LYS A 267 -29.92 -8.80 11.05
N LYS A 268 -29.39 -9.10 9.86
CA LYS A 268 -29.42 -10.42 9.23
C LYS A 268 -28.45 -11.40 9.91
N MET A 269 -27.25 -10.96 10.27
CA MET A 269 -26.24 -11.74 10.99
C MET A 269 -26.77 -12.16 12.36
N LYS A 270 -27.37 -11.23 13.12
CA LYS A 270 -28.08 -11.53 14.37
C LYS A 270 -29.11 -12.65 14.18
N LEU A 271 -29.99 -12.55 13.18
CA LEU A 271 -31.01 -13.58 12.94
C LEU A 271 -30.41 -14.96 12.59
N GLN A 272 -29.34 -15.00 11.79
CA GLN A 272 -28.61 -16.25 11.50
C GLN A 272 -27.91 -16.82 12.73
N ARG A 273 -27.47 -15.96 13.65
CA ARG A 273 -26.84 -16.34 14.91
C ARG A 273 -27.84 -17.00 15.85
N GLU A 274 -29.09 -16.54 15.89
CA GLU A 274 -30.16 -17.19 16.65
C GLU A 274 -30.52 -18.55 16.04
N TYR A 275 -30.69 -18.63 14.70
CA TYR A 275 -30.90 -19.91 14.02
C TYR A 275 -29.75 -20.91 14.28
N ALA A 276 -28.50 -20.45 14.31
CA ALA A 276 -27.34 -21.29 14.62
C ALA A 276 -27.24 -21.64 16.12
N CYS A 277 -28.05 -21.01 16.97
CA CYS A 277 -28.15 -21.34 18.39
C CYS A 277 -29.21 -22.42 18.55
N ASP A 278 -30.41 -22.17 18.04
CA ASP A 278 -31.52 -23.13 17.91
C ASP A 278 -31.03 -24.45 17.29
N ALA A 279 -30.34 -24.38 16.15
CA ALA A 279 -29.83 -25.55 15.44
C ALA A 279 -28.72 -26.32 16.20
N TYR A 280 -28.07 -25.72 17.20
CA TYR A 280 -27.11 -26.43 18.06
C TYR A 280 -27.82 -26.99 19.31
N VAL A 281 -28.87 -26.34 19.82
CA VAL A 281 -29.76 -26.95 20.83
C VAL A 281 -30.36 -28.24 20.26
N LEU A 282 -30.93 -28.20 19.05
CA LEU A 282 -31.52 -29.38 18.39
C LEU A 282 -30.53 -30.46 17.94
N GLU A 283 -29.23 -30.14 17.85
CA GLU A 283 -28.18 -31.14 17.60
C GLU A 283 -27.88 -31.95 18.88
N ILE A 284 -28.19 -31.38 20.05
CA ILE A 284 -27.96 -31.98 21.39
C ILE A 284 -29.22 -32.68 21.91
N LEU A 285 -30.37 -32.00 21.86
CA LEU A 285 -31.67 -32.56 22.26
C LEU A 285 -32.08 -33.72 21.35
N ASP A 286 -32.95 -34.58 21.87
CA ASP A 286 -33.62 -35.59 21.04
C ASP A 286 -34.95 -35.08 20.47
N LYS A 287 -35.61 -35.91 19.66
CA LYS A 287 -36.64 -35.50 18.70
C LYS A 287 -37.91 -35.00 19.39
N GLU A 288 -38.21 -35.54 20.56
CA GLU A 288 -39.36 -35.22 21.38
C GLU A 288 -39.11 -33.90 22.15
N GLU A 289 -37.96 -33.77 22.81
CA GLU A 289 -37.50 -32.54 23.45
C GLU A 289 -37.36 -31.37 22.46
N SER A 290 -37.03 -31.66 21.20
CA SER A 290 -36.97 -30.67 20.12
C SER A 290 -38.32 -29.96 19.87
N ILE A 291 -39.45 -30.63 20.11
CA ILE A 291 -40.80 -30.04 20.00
C ILE A 291 -41.07 -29.14 21.21
N GLU A 292 -40.76 -29.63 22.41
CA GLU A 292 -40.88 -28.88 23.67
C GLU A 292 -40.01 -27.62 23.67
N TYR A 293 -38.79 -27.67 23.13
CA TYR A 293 -37.92 -26.50 22.93
C TYR A 293 -38.57 -25.44 22.02
N GLY A 294 -39.23 -25.89 20.94
CA GLY A 294 -40.06 -25.00 20.11
C GLY A 294 -41.20 -24.35 20.91
N MET A 295 -41.83 -25.09 21.81
CA MET A 295 -42.87 -24.59 22.71
C MET A 295 -42.33 -23.63 23.79
N THR A 296 -41.14 -23.88 24.34
CA THR A 296 -40.41 -22.95 25.23
C THR A 296 -40.24 -21.60 24.55
N LEU A 297 -39.76 -21.58 23.30
CA LEU A 297 -39.59 -20.34 22.51
C LEU A 297 -40.92 -19.66 22.18
N ILE A 298 -41.98 -20.42 21.84
CA ILE A 298 -43.32 -19.86 21.60
C ILE A 298 -43.88 -19.20 22.86
N ASN A 299 -43.85 -19.90 24.00
CA ASN A 299 -44.36 -19.36 25.27
C ASN A 299 -43.54 -18.15 25.74
N PHE A 300 -42.23 -18.19 25.55
CA PHE A 300 -41.36 -17.03 25.79
C PHE A 300 -41.72 -15.81 24.91
N SER A 301 -42.03 -16.03 23.62
CA SER A 301 -42.42 -14.95 22.70
C SER A 301 -43.71 -14.23 23.10
N LYS A 302 -44.67 -14.95 23.70
CA LYS A 302 -45.92 -14.39 24.23
C LYS A 302 -45.64 -13.39 25.35
N LEU A 303 -44.77 -13.76 26.29
CA LEU A 303 -44.38 -12.97 27.47
C LEU A 303 -43.63 -11.67 27.11
N ILE A 304 -42.78 -11.70 26.06
CA ILE A 304 -42.16 -10.48 25.54
C ILE A 304 -43.22 -9.57 24.86
N SER A 305 -44.15 -10.17 24.11
CA SER A 305 -45.13 -9.44 23.29
C SER A 305 -46.18 -8.65 24.08
N SER A 306 -46.48 -9.02 25.33
CA SER A 306 -47.54 -8.40 26.13
C SER A 306 -47.13 -7.12 26.87
N SER A 307 -45.83 -6.77 26.89
CA SER A 307 -45.30 -5.83 27.88
C SER A 307 -44.99 -4.42 27.31
N LYS A 308 -45.95 -3.50 27.48
CA LYS A 308 -46.02 -2.14 26.86
C LYS A 308 -44.75 -1.26 26.91
N LYS A 309 -43.84 -1.42 27.90
CA LYS A 309 -42.62 -0.59 28.04
C LYS A 309 -41.38 -1.28 27.45
N VAL A 310 -41.18 -1.30 26.12
CA VAL A 310 -40.00 -1.90 25.49
C VAL A 310 -38.85 -0.88 25.40
N PRO A 311 -37.62 -1.17 25.88
CA PRO A 311 -36.48 -0.26 25.70
C PRO A 311 -36.19 0.03 24.23
N GLN A 312 -35.78 1.25 23.93
CA GLN A 312 -35.85 1.89 22.60
C GLN A 312 -34.77 1.43 21.59
N LEU A 313 -34.54 0.12 21.51
CA LEU A 313 -33.56 -0.55 20.65
C LEU A 313 -34.21 -1.70 19.86
N ALA A 314 -35.04 -1.35 18.88
CA ALA A 314 -35.72 -2.31 17.99
C ALA A 314 -34.76 -3.20 17.15
N ILE A 315 -33.46 -2.87 17.11
CA ILE A 315 -32.40 -3.72 16.53
C ILE A 315 -32.05 -4.90 17.46
N PHE A 316 -32.11 -4.70 18.79
CA PHE A 316 -31.64 -5.68 19.77
C PHE A 316 -32.73 -6.63 20.30
N PHE A 317 -34.02 -6.31 20.12
CA PHE A 317 -35.12 -7.27 20.35
C PHE A 317 -35.45 -8.12 19.10
N GLU A 318 -36.29 -9.15 19.28
CA GLU A 318 -36.82 -9.97 18.17
C GLU A 318 -38.22 -9.53 17.75
N THR A 319 -38.51 -9.62 16.46
CA THR A 319 -39.85 -9.40 15.90
C THR A 319 -40.62 -10.71 15.76
N ARG A 320 -41.97 -10.67 15.77
CA ARG A 320 -42.84 -11.84 15.49
C ARG A 320 -42.43 -12.60 14.22
N ASN A 321 -41.99 -11.89 13.18
CA ASN A 321 -41.55 -12.49 11.92
C ASN A 321 -40.20 -13.22 12.01
N GLN A 322 -39.33 -12.88 12.96
CA GLN A 322 -38.10 -13.63 13.24
C GLN A 322 -38.44 -14.93 13.96
N ILE A 323 -39.27 -14.86 15.01
CA ILE A 323 -39.70 -16.03 15.80
C ILE A 323 -40.50 -17.02 14.94
N LYS A 324 -41.45 -16.56 14.09
CA LYS A 324 -42.16 -17.43 13.13
C LYS A 324 -41.20 -18.18 12.20
N ARG A 325 -40.05 -17.59 11.86
CA ARG A 325 -38.98 -18.26 11.07
C ARG A 325 -38.11 -19.18 11.92
N ARG A 326 -37.80 -18.86 13.18
CA ARG A 326 -37.11 -19.76 14.14
C ARG A 326 -37.90 -21.06 14.27
N ILE A 327 -39.21 -20.98 14.57
CA ILE A 327 -40.09 -22.15 14.68
C ILE A 327 -40.17 -22.94 13.35
N LYS A 328 -40.20 -22.27 12.18
CA LYS A 328 -40.14 -22.97 10.88
C LYS A 328 -38.79 -23.66 10.62
N MET A 329 -37.68 -23.11 11.11
CA MET A 329 -36.36 -23.74 11.04
C MET A 329 -36.33 -24.98 11.95
N ILE A 330 -36.77 -24.84 13.20
CA ILE A 330 -36.86 -25.91 14.20
C ILE A 330 -37.69 -27.09 13.68
N LYS A 331 -38.91 -26.85 13.16
CA LYS A 331 -39.76 -27.90 12.57
C LYS A 331 -39.09 -28.65 11.39
N ASN A 332 -38.20 -27.99 10.66
CA ASN A 332 -37.56 -28.52 9.46
C ASN A 332 -36.11 -29.00 9.71
N PHE A 333 -35.66 -29.03 10.97
CA PHE A 333 -34.29 -29.39 11.32
C PHE A 333 -33.99 -30.88 11.08
N LYS A 334 -32.71 -31.20 10.84
CA LYS A 334 -32.21 -32.57 10.74
C LYS A 334 -30.91 -32.68 11.54
N LYS A 335 -30.84 -33.64 12.47
CA LYS A 335 -29.63 -33.93 13.28
C LYS A 335 -28.45 -34.23 12.33
N GLY A 336 -27.29 -33.63 12.59
CA GLY A 336 -26.13 -33.59 11.70
C GLY A 336 -26.02 -32.34 10.81
N SER A 337 -27.12 -31.63 10.52
CA SER A 337 -27.12 -30.46 9.60
C SER A 337 -26.43 -29.20 10.13
N TYR A 338 -26.02 -29.21 11.40
CA TYR A 338 -25.21 -28.15 12.01
C TYR A 338 -23.71 -28.24 11.65
N ARG A 339 -23.26 -29.38 11.11
CA ARG A 339 -21.88 -29.57 10.63
C ARG A 339 -21.67 -28.82 9.31
N MET A 340 -20.49 -28.20 9.13
CA MET A 340 -20.10 -27.63 7.84
C MET A 340 -19.56 -28.72 6.93
N SER A 341 -20.04 -28.79 5.69
CA SER A 341 -19.45 -29.64 4.65
C SER A 341 -18.10 -29.07 4.19
N ALA A 342 -17.24 -29.92 3.61
CA ALA A 342 -15.96 -29.47 3.04
C ALA A 342 -16.17 -28.38 1.96
N ALA A 343 -17.18 -28.54 1.10
CA ALA A 343 -17.57 -27.52 0.13
C ALA A 343 -17.93 -26.17 0.78
N ALA A 344 -18.62 -26.17 1.93
CA ALA A 344 -18.91 -24.94 2.67
C ALA A 344 -17.65 -24.29 3.25
N VAL A 345 -16.62 -25.06 3.64
CA VAL A 345 -15.33 -24.49 4.05
C VAL A 345 -14.63 -23.86 2.84
N ILE A 346 -14.54 -24.58 1.72
CA ILE A 346 -13.91 -24.10 0.47
C ILE A 346 -14.57 -22.82 -0.03
N CYS A 347 -15.91 -22.76 -0.08
CA CYS A 347 -16.64 -21.55 -0.49
C CYS A 347 -16.41 -20.36 0.45
N CYS A 348 -16.17 -20.57 1.75
CA CYS A 348 -15.77 -19.50 2.67
C CYS A 348 -14.34 -19.00 2.38
N VAL A 349 -13.40 -19.89 2.03
CA VAL A 349 -12.02 -19.50 1.67
C VAL A 349 -12.01 -18.74 0.34
N LEU A 350 -12.73 -19.22 -0.68
CA LEU A 350 -12.84 -18.54 -1.98
C LEU A 350 -13.53 -17.16 -1.86
N ALA A 351 -14.62 -17.06 -1.09
CA ALA A 351 -15.24 -15.77 -0.79
C ALA A 351 -14.28 -14.84 -0.02
N GLY A 352 -13.46 -15.39 0.89
CA GLY A 352 -12.39 -14.65 1.56
C GLY A 352 -11.34 -14.10 0.60
N GLY A 353 -10.86 -14.90 -0.36
CA GLY A 353 -9.91 -14.45 -1.38
C GLY A 353 -10.49 -13.34 -2.27
N ILE A 354 -11.73 -13.51 -2.76
CA ILE A 354 -12.36 -12.57 -3.69
C ILE A 354 -12.73 -11.22 -3.02
N VAL A 355 -13.17 -11.23 -1.75
CA VAL A 355 -13.61 -10.00 -1.05
C VAL A 355 -12.45 -9.04 -0.71
N PHE A 356 -11.19 -9.45 -0.89
CA PHE A 356 -10.04 -8.74 -0.35
C PHE A 356 -9.09 -8.08 -1.38
N THR A 357 -9.27 -8.09 -2.71
CA THR A 357 -8.13 -8.07 -3.69
C THR A 357 -7.88 -6.81 -4.66
N SER A 358 -6.65 -6.20 -4.73
CA SER A 358 -5.98 -5.15 -5.65
C SER A 358 -4.47 -5.37 -6.18
N ASN A 359 -4.20 -5.41 -7.52
CA ASN A 359 -3.11 -6.00 -8.44
C ASN A 359 -1.58 -5.53 -8.60
N VAL A 360 -0.47 -6.38 -8.70
CA VAL A 360 0.98 -5.98 -9.12
C VAL A 360 2.15 -7.04 -9.49
N THR A 361 3.44 -6.59 -9.83
CA THR A 361 4.83 -7.23 -10.11
C THR A 361 6.03 -6.17 -10.25
N ALA A 362 7.43 -6.21 -10.24
CA ALA A 362 8.71 -6.99 -9.87
C ALA A 362 10.12 -6.17 -10.16
N LYS A 363 11.40 -6.66 -10.40
CA LYS A 363 12.71 -5.91 -10.82
C LYS A 363 13.83 -6.68 -11.66
N ASN A 364 14.92 -6.15 -12.36
CA ASN A 364 16.06 -5.13 -12.19
C ASN A 364 16.56 -4.41 -13.53
N ASN A 365 17.39 -3.32 -13.73
CA ASN A 365 18.74 -2.77 -13.29
C ASN A 365 18.84 -1.18 -13.18
N SER A 366 19.98 -0.52 -12.81
CA SER A 366 20.15 0.99 -12.69
C SER A 366 21.60 1.57 -12.84
N ILE A 367 21.79 2.91 -12.97
CA ILE A 367 23.09 3.66 -13.08
C ILE A 367 23.05 4.98 -12.25
N VAL A 368 24.22 5.50 -11.81
CA VAL A 368 24.38 6.60 -10.81
C VAL A 368 25.23 7.79 -11.33
N THR A 369 24.98 9.01 -10.83
CA THR A 369 25.77 10.23 -11.13
C THR A 369 26.05 11.09 -9.89
N ARG A 370 27.30 11.52 -9.68
CA ARG A 370 27.69 12.49 -8.64
C ARG A 370 27.16 13.90 -8.93
N VAL A 371 26.16 14.36 -8.18
CA VAL A 371 25.71 15.77 -8.16
C VAL A 371 26.07 16.40 -6.82
N ASN A 372 26.64 17.61 -6.83
CA ASN A 372 27.01 18.32 -5.61
C ASN A 372 25.73 18.87 -4.94
N ASN A 373 25.41 18.37 -3.75
CA ASN A 373 24.22 18.79 -3.01
C ASN A 373 24.36 20.22 -2.46
N LYS A 374 23.73 21.20 -3.12
CA LYS A 374 23.35 22.46 -2.47
C LYS A 374 22.13 23.20 -3.04
N GLU A 375 21.27 22.54 -3.82
CA GLU A 375 19.99 23.14 -4.25
C GLU A 375 18.90 22.09 -4.54
N SER A 376 18.12 21.70 -3.52
CA SER A 376 17.02 20.72 -3.63
C SER A 376 15.71 21.16 -2.96
N ILE A 377 15.53 22.46 -2.71
CA ILE A 377 14.26 23.04 -2.21
C ILE A 377 13.78 24.17 -3.14
N ASN A 378 13.69 23.88 -4.44
CA ASN A 378 13.03 24.76 -5.40
C ASN A 378 11.50 24.62 -5.29
N LYS A 379 10.92 25.20 -4.23
CA LYS A 379 9.48 25.20 -3.89
C LYS A 379 8.62 26.03 -4.87
N LYS A 380 8.76 25.82 -6.19
CA LYS A 380 7.98 26.53 -7.22
C LYS A 380 7.73 25.77 -8.54
N GLN A 381 7.75 24.43 -8.50
CA GLN A 381 7.08 23.58 -9.49
C GLN A 381 6.37 22.42 -8.78
N GLY A 382 5.24 21.96 -9.34
CA GLY A 382 4.42 20.92 -8.71
C GLY A 382 5.06 19.54 -8.86
N ASN A 383 5.62 19.00 -7.76
CA ASN A 383 6.33 17.72 -7.79
C ASN A 383 5.42 16.57 -8.27
N ARG A 384 5.78 16.00 -9.42
CA ARG A 384 5.14 14.83 -10.04
C ARG A 384 5.74 13.51 -9.57
N PHE A 385 6.88 13.57 -8.88
CA PHE A 385 7.73 12.44 -8.50
C PHE A 385 8.12 12.53 -7.01
N LEU A 386 8.25 11.37 -6.37
CA LEU A 386 8.88 11.17 -5.06
C LEU A 386 10.40 11.16 -5.16
N ILE A 387 10.94 10.62 -6.26
CA ILE A 387 12.38 10.54 -6.52
C ILE A 387 12.67 11.19 -7.87
N ASP A 388 13.36 12.32 -7.86
CA ASP A 388 13.82 13.00 -9.07
C ASP A 388 15.15 12.42 -9.59
N ALA A 389 15.18 11.09 -9.80
CA ALA A 389 16.37 10.38 -10.26
C ALA A 389 16.89 10.95 -11.60
N PRO A 390 18.23 10.99 -11.85
CA PRO A 390 18.79 11.51 -13.09
C PRO A 390 18.28 10.82 -14.35
N VAL A 391 18.00 9.51 -14.24
CA VAL A 391 17.28 8.72 -15.25
C VAL A 391 16.07 8.09 -14.58
N LYS A 392 14.89 8.21 -15.19
CA LYS A 392 13.65 7.58 -14.73
C LYS A 392 13.15 6.61 -15.78
N TYR A 393 13.11 5.33 -15.45
CA TYR A 393 12.68 4.28 -16.36
C TYR A 393 11.19 3.93 -16.19
N TYR A 394 10.54 3.57 -17.30
CA TYR A 394 9.10 3.35 -17.41
C TYR A 394 8.79 2.08 -18.21
N ARG A 395 7.53 1.64 -18.15
CA ARG A 395 7.00 0.47 -18.89
C ARG A 395 5.73 0.71 -19.70
N ASP A 396 5.22 1.93 -19.66
CA ASP A 396 4.07 2.37 -20.45
C ASP A 396 4.46 3.69 -21.12
N LEU A 397 4.43 3.72 -22.45
CA LEU A 397 4.71 4.93 -23.23
C LEU A 397 3.75 6.08 -22.88
N LYS A 398 2.55 5.83 -22.39
CA LYS A 398 1.65 6.87 -21.87
C LYS A 398 2.14 7.45 -20.55
N LYS A 399 2.78 6.64 -19.70
CA LYS A 399 3.47 7.13 -18.49
C LYS A 399 4.76 7.88 -18.86
N VAL A 400 5.41 7.53 -19.97
CA VAL A 400 6.51 8.32 -20.56
C VAL A 400 6.00 9.67 -21.07
N GLU A 401 4.91 9.76 -21.85
CA GLU A 401 4.29 11.04 -22.25
C GLU A 401 3.94 11.89 -21.01
N LYS A 402 3.37 11.26 -19.97
CA LYS A 402 3.07 11.86 -18.66
C LYS A 402 4.34 12.37 -17.96
N GLY A 403 5.46 11.65 -18.05
CA GLY A 403 6.72 11.99 -17.37
C GLY A 403 7.55 13.05 -18.11
N ALA A 404 7.76 12.87 -19.40
CA ALA A 404 8.49 13.78 -20.28
C ALA A 404 7.77 15.11 -20.48
N GLY A 405 6.42 15.12 -20.40
CA GLY A 405 5.60 16.33 -20.51
C GLY A 405 5.19 16.73 -21.93
N PHE A 406 5.46 15.87 -22.91
CA PHE A 406 5.06 16.05 -24.31
C PHE A 406 4.68 14.71 -24.95
N LYS A 407 3.94 14.77 -26.05
CA LYS A 407 3.60 13.62 -26.88
C LYS A 407 4.65 13.40 -27.96
N PHE A 408 4.85 12.15 -28.36
CA PHE A 408 5.87 11.77 -29.33
C PHE A 408 5.43 10.56 -30.18
N LYS A 409 6.21 10.27 -31.20
CA LYS A 409 6.10 9.06 -32.03
C LYS A 409 7.20 8.07 -31.68
N VAL A 410 6.97 6.78 -31.93
CA VAL A 410 7.97 5.71 -31.78
C VAL A 410 7.95 4.80 -33.02
N PRO A 411 9.04 4.08 -33.35
CA PRO A 411 9.09 3.19 -34.51
C PRO A 411 7.99 2.11 -34.53
N ASP A 412 7.26 2.01 -35.64
CA ASP A 412 6.39 0.85 -35.94
C ASP A 412 7.09 -0.19 -36.84
N PHE A 413 8.43 -0.12 -36.90
CA PHE A 413 9.33 -1.13 -37.46
C PHE A 413 10.68 -1.10 -36.74
N ILE A 414 11.18 -2.29 -36.38
CA ILE A 414 12.58 -2.56 -36.01
C ILE A 414 13.05 -3.83 -36.73
N SER A 415 14.36 -4.02 -36.87
CA SER A 415 14.93 -5.26 -37.41
C SER A 415 14.65 -6.44 -36.46
N GLU A 416 14.34 -7.61 -37.00
CA GLU A 416 13.82 -8.79 -36.27
C GLU A 416 14.76 -9.34 -35.18
N ASN A 417 16.05 -9.02 -35.27
CA ASN A 417 17.05 -9.36 -34.27
C ASN A 417 16.95 -8.53 -32.98
N TYR A 418 16.18 -7.44 -32.93
CA TYR A 418 16.03 -6.56 -31.76
C TYR A 418 14.70 -6.71 -31.03
N ARG A 419 14.71 -6.51 -29.71
CA ARG A 419 13.53 -6.30 -28.86
C ARG A 419 13.62 -4.99 -28.08
N VAL A 420 12.47 -4.44 -27.68
CA VAL A 420 12.41 -3.26 -26.80
C VAL A 420 12.99 -3.63 -25.44
N GLY A 421 13.99 -2.87 -25.00
CA GLY A 421 14.61 -2.93 -23.68
C GLY A 421 14.01 -1.90 -22.72
N ASP A 422 14.84 -1.30 -21.88
CA ASP A 422 14.40 -0.25 -20.97
C ASP A 422 14.02 1.05 -21.71
N ILE A 423 13.01 1.75 -21.18
CA ILE A 423 12.51 3.02 -21.69
C ILE A 423 12.74 4.09 -20.60
N GLY A 424 13.73 4.97 -20.79
CA GLY A 424 14.15 5.99 -19.84
C GLY A 424 13.73 7.41 -20.22
N VAL A 425 13.49 8.27 -19.24
CA VAL A 425 13.55 9.73 -19.38
C VAL A 425 14.74 10.22 -18.58
N ILE A 426 15.73 10.75 -19.29
CA ILE A 426 16.98 11.31 -18.78
C ILE A 426 16.76 12.82 -18.53
N LYS A 427 17.07 13.26 -17.31
CA LYS A 427 17.05 14.67 -16.91
C LYS A 427 18.41 15.30 -17.25
N VAL A 428 18.52 15.75 -18.51
CA VAL A 428 19.73 16.36 -19.08
C VAL A 428 20.01 17.73 -18.45
N SER A 429 18.96 18.49 -18.08
CA SER A 429 19.09 19.66 -17.20
C SER A 429 17.77 19.94 -16.45
N ASN A 430 17.75 20.98 -15.61
CA ASN A 430 16.55 21.35 -14.84
C ASN A 430 15.32 21.75 -15.69
N LYS A 431 15.47 21.95 -17.00
CA LYS A 431 14.35 22.20 -17.94
C LYS A 431 14.30 21.23 -19.12
N VAL A 432 15.32 20.39 -19.30
CA VAL A 432 15.52 19.59 -20.52
C VAL A 432 15.44 18.10 -20.19
N ASN A 433 14.42 17.44 -20.73
CA ASN A 433 14.24 16.00 -20.68
C ASN A 433 14.54 15.37 -22.04
N MET A 434 15.21 14.22 -22.05
CA MET A 434 15.37 13.35 -23.21
C MET A 434 14.74 12.00 -22.91
N LEU A 435 13.85 11.54 -23.79
CA LEU A 435 13.42 10.14 -23.81
C LEU A 435 14.50 9.32 -24.51
N GLU A 436 14.88 8.20 -23.91
CA GLU A 436 15.72 7.15 -24.49
C GLU A 436 14.93 5.83 -24.49
N ILE A 437 14.87 5.14 -25.61
CA ILE A 437 14.40 3.76 -25.71
C ILE A 437 15.58 2.90 -26.15
N LEU A 438 15.95 1.93 -25.32
CA LEU A 438 16.94 0.93 -25.68
C LEU A 438 16.30 -0.17 -26.52
N PHE A 439 17.00 -0.62 -27.56
CA PHE A 439 16.67 -1.80 -28.33
C PHE A 439 17.82 -2.80 -28.22
N ASN A 440 17.54 -3.95 -27.61
CA ASN A 440 18.53 -4.98 -27.29
C ASN A 440 18.52 -6.07 -28.36
N GLU A 441 19.68 -6.46 -28.88
CA GLU A 441 19.79 -7.59 -29.80
C GLU A 441 19.57 -8.94 -29.07
N ASN A 442 18.90 -9.89 -29.74
CA ASN A 442 18.49 -11.17 -29.17
C ASN A 442 19.60 -12.23 -29.12
N ARG A 443 20.81 -11.94 -29.65
CA ARG A 443 21.93 -12.90 -29.77
C ARG A 443 23.29 -12.37 -29.35
N GLU A 444 23.55 -11.08 -29.51
CA GLU A 444 24.79 -10.43 -29.08
C GLU A 444 24.48 -9.27 -28.14
N PHE A 445 25.47 -8.81 -27.37
CA PHE A 445 25.32 -7.66 -26.46
C PHE A 445 25.28 -6.30 -27.18
N LYS A 446 24.73 -6.24 -28.41
CA LYS A 446 24.50 -4.98 -29.12
C LYS A 446 23.21 -4.34 -28.61
N VAL A 447 23.27 -3.04 -28.37
CA VAL A 447 22.12 -2.19 -28.04
C VAL A 447 22.16 -0.99 -28.97
N PHE A 448 21.00 -0.45 -29.36
CA PHE A 448 20.92 0.90 -29.92
C PHE A 448 19.87 1.74 -29.21
N ARG A 449 20.07 3.05 -29.25
CA ARG A 449 19.18 4.05 -28.63
C ARG A 449 18.30 4.72 -29.67
N PHE A 450 17.00 4.79 -29.40
CA PHE A 450 16.10 5.75 -30.04
C PHE A 450 15.84 6.90 -29.06
N LEU A 451 16.12 8.13 -29.49
CA LEU A 451 16.09 9.33 -28.65
C LEU A 451 14.94 10.25 -29.08
N VAL A 452 14.27 10.90 -28.13
CA VAL A 452 13.28 11.94 -28.40
C VAL A 452 13.45 13.12 -27.44
N SER A 453 13.41 14.34 -27.96
CA SER A 453 13.31 15.55 -27.13
C SER A 453 12.41 16.58 -27.79
N LYS A 454 11.90 17.50 -26.96
CA LYS A 454 11.20 18.70 -27.43
C LYS A 454 12.18 19.82 -27.80
N GLU A 455 13.36 19.80 -27.19
CA GLU A 455 14.46 20.75 -27.41
C GLU A 455 15.38 20.26 -28.54
N ASN A 456 16.29 21.12 -29.02
CA ASN A 456 17.24 20.77 -30.08
C ASN A 456 18.13 19.57 -29.69
N MET A 457 18.01 18.46 -30.41
CA MET A 457 18.72 17.21 -30.11
C MET A 457 20.24 17.38 -30.11
N GLU A 458 20.79 18.31 -30.88
CA GLU A 458 22.24 18.60 -30.89
C GLU A 458 22.72 19.17 -29.53
N ASP A 459 21.99 20.14 -28.97
CA ASP A 459 22.29 20.72 -27.66
C ASP A 459 22.01 19.74 -26.52
N VAL A 460 20.97 18.90 -26.66
CA VAL A 460 20.62 17.83 -25.72
C VAL A 460 21.73 16.78 -25.64
N LEU A 461 22.21 16.29 -26.80
CA LEU A 461 23.31 15.34 -26.88
C LEU A 461 24.61 15.91 -26.28
N LYS A 462 24.89 17.20 -26.51
CA LYS A 462 26.04 17.91 -25.94
C LYS A 462 26.01 17.93 -24.42
N GLN A 463 24.88 18.39 -23.84
CA GLN A 463 24.69 18.46 -22.40
C GLN A 463 24.75 17.07 -21.75
N ASN A 464 24.12 16.07 -22.36
CA ASN A 464 24.13 14.69 -21.86
C ASN A 464 25.56 14.09 -21.82
N ALA A 465 26.36 14.30 -22.88
CA ALA A 465 27.75 13.86 -22.91
C ALA A 465 28.62 14.59 -21.86
N GLN A 466 28.44 15.90 -21.68
CA GLN A 466 29.13 16.68 -20.64
C GLN A 466 28.71 16.27 -19.21
N GLN A 467 27.46 15.84 -19.01
CA GLN A 467 26.94 15.34 -17.74
C GLN A 467 27.48 13.95 -17.40
N MET A 468 27.62 13.07 -18.38
CA MET A 468 28.21 11.73 -18.22
C MET A 468 29.72 11.78 -18.01
N TYR A 469 30.42 12.70 -18.68
CA TYR A 469 31.88 12.81 -18.65
C TYR A 469 32.32 14.22 -18.22
N LYS A 470 32.11 14.55 -16.93
CA LYS A 470 32.37 15.89 -16.35
C LYS A 470 33.73 16.49 -16.69
N ASP A 471 34.77 15.66 -16.74
CA ASP A 471 36.16 16.08 -16.93
C ASP A 471 36.66 15.83 -18.37
N ALA A 472 35.77 15.45 -19.30
CA ALA A 472 36.11 15.23 -20.70
C ALA A 472 35.77 16.44 -21.57
N LYS A 473 36.65 16.74 -22.53
CA LYS A 473 36.36 17.67 -23.61
C LYS A 473 35.31 17.02 -24.52
N VAL A 474 34.19 17.70 -24.75
CA VAL A 474 33.11 17.24 -25.64
C VAL A 474 33.11 18.06 -26.93
N GLU A 475 33.34 17.39 -28.05
CA GLU A 475 33.29 17.98 -29.39
C GLU A 475 32.08 17.44 -30.17
N ILE A 476 31.46 18.30 -30.98
CA ILE A 476 30.34 17.93 -31.85
C ILE A 476 30.62 18.39 -33.28
N SER A 477 30.29 17.54 -34.25
CA SER A 477 30.24 17.88 -35.67
C SER A 477 28.92 17.44 -36.30
N LYS A 478 28.50 18.15 -37.35
CA LYS A 478 27.17 18.08 -37.97
C LYS A 478 27.29 18.01 -39.50
N GLU A 479 26.67 17.01 -40.11
CA GLU A 479 26.58 16.83 -41.57
C GLU A 479 25.09 16.73 -41.94
N ALA A 480 24.63 17.44 -42.98
CA ALA A 480 23.26 17.30 -43.47
C ALA A 480 23.07 15.95 -44.17
N LYS A 481 21.96 15.25 -43.87
CA LYS A 481 21.70 13.90 -44.42
C LYS A 481 20.23 13.69 -44.77
N ASN A 482 19.96 13.12 -45.94
CA ASN A 482 18.68 12.49 -46.22
C ASN A 482 18.80 10.97 -46.02
N LEU A 483 17.85 10.36 -45.30
CA LEU A 483 17.69 8.92 -45.21
C LEU A 483 16.22 8.54 -45.47
N SER A 484 15.96 7.72 -46.49
CA SER A 484 14.61 7.26 -46.84
C SER A 484 13.56 8.38 -47.01
N GLY A 485 13.99 9.54 -47.55
CA GLY A 485 13.13 10.71 -47.75
C GLY A 485 13.11 11.68 -46.55
N ILE A 486 13.57 11.27 -45.37
CA ILE A 486 13.67 12.15 -44.20
C ILE A 486 14.94 13.00 -44.29
N ASN A 487 14.77 14.32 -44.36
CA ASN A 487 15.86 15.28 -44.17
C ASN A 487 16.18 15.42 -42.67
N GLY A 488 17.46 15.32 -42.33
CA GLY A 488 17.99 15.40 -40.98
C GLY A 488 19.48 15.70 -40.97
N PHE A 489 20.15 15.36 -39.87
CA PHE A 489 21.58 15.55 -39.69
C PHE A 489 22.24 14.31 -39.09
N ASN A 490 23.44 13.97 -39.57
CA ASN A 490 24.36 13.13 -38.80
C ASN A 490 25.06 14.04 -37.78
N ILE A 491 24.94 13.71 -36.50
CA ILE A 491 25.67 14.33 -35.39
C ILE A 491 26.71 13.34 -34.90
N THR A 492 27.99 13.72 -34.90
CA THR A 492 29.05 12.96 -34.21
C THR A 492 29.42 13.68 -32.94
N VAL A 493 29.21 13.02 -31.79
CA VAL A 493 29.66 13.47 -30.47
C VAL A 493 30.94 12.72 -30.12
N LYS A 494 32.01 13.44 -29.81
CA LYS A 494 33.24 12.88 -29.24
C LYS A 494 33.38 13.33 -27.80
N SER A 495 33.87 12.44 -26.93
CA SER A 495 34.23 12.75 -25.55
C SER A 495 35.64 12.22 -25.30
N SER A 496 36.59 13.13 -25.02
CA SER A 496 37.98 12.80 -24.75
C SER A 496 38.36 13.23 -23.32
N GLY A 497 38.64 12.24 -22.48
CA GLY A 497 39.09 12.39 -21.09
C GLY A 497 39.92 11.18 -20.68
N ALA A 498 39.69 10.62 -19.49
CA ALA A 498 40.32 9.36 -19.05
C ALA A 498 39.98 8.13 -19.92
N GLN A 499 38.96 8.24 -20.77
CA GLN A 499 38.67 7.35 -21.89
C GLN A 499 38.28 8.20 -23.10
N GLU A 500 38.56 7.71 -24.31
CA GLU A 500 37.97 8.27 -25.53
C GLU A 500 36.72 7.49 -25.93
N GLN A 501 35.66 8.22 -26.25
CA GLN A 501 34.43 7.67 -26.81
C GLN A 501 33.93 8.53 -27.98
N THR A 502 33.27 7.91 -28.95
CA THR A 502 32.63 8.58 -30.10
C THR A 502 31.29 7.93 -30.38
N ALA A 503 30.21 8.70 -30.34
CA ALA A 503 28.86 8.24 -30.68
C ALA A 503 28.30 9.07 -31.85
N LYS A 504 27.66 8.41 -32.80
CA LYS A 504 27.05 9.02 -33.99
C LYS A 504 25.55 8.82 -34.00
N PHE A 505 24.81 9.90 -34.20
CA PHE A 505 23.36 9.91 -34.23
C PHE A 505 22.84 10.44 -35.56
N PHE A 506 21.84 9.79 -36.14
CA PHE A 506 21.01 10.43 -37.16
C PHE A 506 19.84 11.11 -36.45
N ILE A 507 19.72 12.43 -36.57
CA ILE A 507 18.67 13.23 -35.94
C ILE A 507 17.78 13.91 -36.97
N TRP A 508 16.49 14.06 -36.68
CA TRP A 508 15.53 14.77 -37.53
C TRP A 508 14.41 15.38 -36.68
N GLN A 509 13.60 16.24 -37.29
CA GLN A 509 12.42 16.81 -36.63
C GLN A 509 11.14 16.31 -37.32
N ASN A 510 10.10 16.05 -36.54
CA ASN A 510 8.76 15.75 -37.05
C ASN A 510 7.70 16.36 -36.12
N GLU A 511 6.77 17.14 -36.68
CA GLU A 511 5.69 17.83 -35.92
C GLU A 511 6.21 18.66 -34.72
N GLY A 512 7.37 19.31 -34.89
CA GLY A 512 8.01 20.14 -33.86
C GLY A 512 8.81 19.37 -32.80
N VAL A 513 8.75 18.04 -32.78
CA VAL A 513 9.50 17.18 -31.86
C VAL A 513 10.78 16.69 -32.56
N TRP A 514 11.90 16.64 -31.84
CA TRP A 514 13.16 16.10 -32.32
C TRP A 514 13.32 14.61 -31.99
N TYR A 515 13.81 13.85 -32.96
CA TYR A 515 14.05 12.41 -32.90
C TYR A 515 15.52 12.13 -33.23
N GLY A 516 16.05 11.04 -32.68
CA GLY A 516 17.40 10.57 -32.95
C GLY A 516 17.50 9.04 -32.92
N ILE A 517 18.42 8.49 -33.70
CA ILE A 517 18.84 7.08 -33.63
C ILE A 517 20.35 7.07 -33.43
N GLU A 518 20.85 6.37 -32.41
CA GLU A 518 22.27 6.05 -32.29
C GLU A 518 22.63 5.04 -33.40
N THR A 519 23.55 5.42 -34.28
CA THR A 519 23.89 4.68 -35.52
C THR A 519 25.23 3.96 -35.45
N GLU A 520 26.16 4.48 -34.66
CA GLU A 520 27.49 3.92 -34.40
C GLU A 520 27.98 4.43 -33.04
N MET A 521 28.26 3.54 -32.08
CA MET A 521 29.01 3.88 -30.86
C MET A 521 30.42 3.29 -30.93
N LYS A 522 31.41 3.99 -30.38
CA LYS A 522 32.79 3.53 -30.17
C LYS A 522 33.27 3.92 -28.79
N TYR A 523 33.89 2.98 -28.09
CA TYR A 523 34.58 3.19 -26.82
C TYR A 523 35.76 2.23 -26.72
N ASN A 524 36.82 2.66 -26.03
CA ASN A 524 37.95 1.79 -25.70
C ASN A 524 37.61 0.99 -24.45
N LYS A 525 37.72 -0.35 -24.51
CA LYS A 525 37.43 -1.23 -23.39
C LYS A 525 38.71 -1.60 -22.65
N TYR A 526 38.73 -1.31 -21.35
CA TYR A 526 39.85 -1.58 -20.45
C TYR A 526 39.43 -2.62 -19.41
N PHE A 527 40.32 -3.56 -19.09
CA PHE A 527 40.14 -4.55 -18.03
C PHE A 527 41.44 -4.68 -17.23
N SER A 528 41.35 -4.76 -15.90
CA SER A 528 42.44 -5.32 -15.10
C SER A 528 42.47 -6.84 -15.28
N ASP A 529 43.66 -7.41 -15.45
CA ASP A 529 43.87 -8.82 -15.10
C ASP A 529 43.93 -9.00 -13.56
N GLY A 530 44.07 -10.25 -13.12
CA GLY A 530 44.16 -10.61 -11.69
C GLY A 530 45.48 -10.20 -11.02
N GLU A 531 46.45 -9.65 -11.76
CA GLU A 531 47.72 -9.14 -11.24
C GLU A 531 47.73 -7.60 -11.16
N GLY A 532 46.67 -6.94 -11.62
CA GLY A 532 46.51 -5.48 -11.56
C GLY A 532 46.93 -4.74 -12.82
N GLN A 533 47.29 -5.43 -13.91
CA GLN A 533 47.68 -4.78 -15.16
C GLN A 533 46.45 -4.52 -16.03
N VAL A 534 46.32 -3.28 -16.52
CA VAL A 534 45.14 -2.84 -17.28
C VAL A 534 45.36 -3.01 -18.78
N HIS A 535 44.76 -4.05 -19.36
CA HIS A 535 44.80 -4.32 -20.79
C HIS A 535 43.68 -3.58 -21.52
N MET A 536 44.01 -2.92 -22.63
CA MET A 536 43.04 -2.31 -23.53
C MET A 536 42.75 -3.25 -24.69
N ASN A 537 41.49 -3.68 -24.89
CA ASN A 537 41.16 -4.62 -25.96
C ASN A 537 39.74 -4.42 -26.54
N GLY A 538 39.68 -4.09 -27.83
CA GLY A 538 38.46 -4.01 -28.64
C GLY A 538 37.74 -2.65 -28.61
N ILE A 539 37.58 -2.05 -29.80
CA ILE A 539 36.63 -0.95 -30.02
C ILE A 539 35.24 -1.55 -30.22
N GLY A 540 34.41 -1.51 -29.17
CA GLY A 540 33.04 -2.03 -29.23
C GLY A 540 32.18 -1.20 -30.19
N THR A 541 31.93 -1.71 -31.39
CA THR A 541 31.15 -1.03 -32.44
C THR A 541 29.74 -1.63 -32.60
N ALA A 542 28.78 -1.04 -31.89
CA ALA A 542 27.36 -1.27 -32.19
C ALA A 542 26.97 -0.36 -33.36
N LYS A 543 26.74 -0.95 -34.54
CA LYS A 543 26.24 -0.25 -35.74
C LYS A 543 24.80 -0.68 -36.02
N VAL A 544 23.94 0.27 -36.39
CA VAL A 544 22.52 0.01 -36.69
C VAL A 544 22.28 -0.05 -38.19
N ASP A 545 21.66 -1.14 -38.64
CA ASP A 545 21.14 -1.28 -40.00
C ASP A 545 19.69 -0.78 -40.10
N ASN A 546 19.23 -0.51 -41.32
CA ASN A 546 17.86 -0.05 -41.61
C ASN A 546 17.45 1.30 -40.96
N VAL A 547 18.39 2.13 -40.49
CA VAL A 547 18.15 3.43 -39.81
C VAL A 547 17.06 4.28 -40.49
N GLY A 548 17.14 4.46 -41.81
CA GLY A 548 16.14 5.24 -42.57
C GLY A 548 14.74 4.62 -42.55
N LYS A 549 14.64 3.29 -42.60
CA LYS A 549 13.36 2.56 -42.48
C LYS A 549 12.78 2.71 -41.07
N ILE A 550 13.61 2.56 -40.03
CA ILE A 550 13.22 2.78 -38.62
C ILE A 550 12.70 4.22 -38.44
N ALA A 551 13.45 5.23 -38.92
CA ALA A 551 13.05 6.63 -38.87
C ALA A 551 11.74 6.92 -39.64
N SER A 552 11.55 6.32 -40.82
CA SER A 552 10.31 6.44 -41.61
C SER A 552 9.09 5.76 -40.98
N SER A 553 9.30 4.82 -40.05
CA SER A 553 8.24 4.01 -39.46
C SER A 553 7.52 4.66 -38.26
N ILE A 554 7.95 5.86 -37.83
CA ILE A 554 7.48 6.43 -36.56
C ILE A 554 5.98 6.76 -36.59
N LYS A 555 5.23 6.27 -35.59
CA LYS A 555 3.80 6.53 -35.41
C LYS A 555 3.51 7.02 -34.00
N PRO A 556 2.41 7.77 -33.78
CA PRO A 556 1.98 8.13 -32.43
C PRO A 556 1.76 6.86 -31.58
N VAL A 557 2.05 6.95 -30.28
CA VAL A 557 1.99 5.80 -29.32
C VAL A 557 0.71 4.98 -29.42
N LYS A 558 -0.43 5.61 -29.74
CA LYS A 558 -1.75 4.96 -29.88
C LYS A 558 -1.97 4.16 -31.18
N ASP A 559 -1.12 4.36 -32.19
CA ASP A 559 -1.28 3.81 -33.55
C ASP A 559 -0.24 2.74 -33.91
N ILE A 560 0.63 2.38 -32.96
CA ILE A 560 1.62 1.29 -33.06
C ILE A 560 0.91 -0.06 -33.12
N LYS A 561 1.41 -0.97 -33.94
CA LYS A 561 0.86 -2.32 -34.14
C LYS A 561 1.93 -3.41 -34.26
N ASN A 562 3.11 -3.11 -34.79
CA ASN A 562 4.08 -4.13 -35.18
C ASN A 562 5.24 -4.28 -34.18
N VAL A 563 5.41 -3.33 -33.26
CA VAL A 563 6.49 -3.33 -32.26
C VAL A 563 5.88 -3.34 -30.86
N ASN A 564 6.21 -4.37 -30.06
CA ASN A 564 5.74 -4.47 -28.68
C ASN A 564 6.62 -3.62 -27.75
N TYR A 565 6.08 -2.49 -27.27
CA TYR A 565 6.72 -1.62 -26.28
C TYR A 565 6.44 -2.01 -24.82
N SER A 566 5.75 -3.13 -24.59
CA SER A 566 5.68 -3.74 -23.25
C SER A 566 7.04 -4.36 -22.96
N VAL A 567 7.74 -3.85 -21.94
CA VAL A 567 9.09 -4.32 -21.58
C VAL A 567 9.01 -5.73 -20.97
N ASP A 568 9.09 -6.74 -21.83
CA ASP A 568 8.86 -8.14 -21.49
C ASP A 568 10.19 -8.86 -21.23
N ASP A 569 10.39 -9.34 -19.99
CA ASP A 569 11.55 -10.13 -19.59
C ASP A 569 11.22 -10.97 -18.34
N ASN A 570 11.79 -12.17 -18.25
CA ASN A 570 11.53 -13.13 -17.16
C ASN A 570 12.04 -12.66 -15.79
N ARG A 571 12.83 -11.57 -15.74
CA ARG A 571 13.10 -10.77 -14.53
C ARG A 571 12.45 -9.39 -14.69
N TYR A 572 11.12 -9.39 -14.82
CA TYR A 572 10.24 -8.22 -14.93
C TYR A 572 10.71 -7.06 -14.03
N LYS A 573 10.57 -5.78 -14.41
CA LYS A 573 10.83 -4.61 -13.53
C LYS A 573 9.72 -3.57 -13.24
N LEU A 574 9.69 -3.11 -11.99
CA LEU A 574 9.11 -1.89 -11.46
C LEU A 574 10.24 -1.03 -10.85
N PHE A 575 10.46 0.15 -11.43
CA PHE A 575 11.10 1.27 -10.76
C PHE A 575 10.03 2.09 -10.02
N VAL A 576 10.42 2.84 -9.00
CA VAL A 576 9.52 3.54 -8.09
C VAL A 576 9.92 5.02 -8.01
N TYR A 577 9.28 5.85 -8.84
CA TYR A 577 9.57 7.29 -8.93
C TYR A 577 8.42 8.20 -8.48
N ASP A 578 7.16 7.73 -8.47
CA ASP A 578 6.00 8.50 -8.03
C ASP A 578 5.07 7.65 -7.13
N ASN A 579 4.03 8.28 -6.56
CA ASN A 579 3.06 7.61 -5.68
C ASN A 579 2.32 6.45 -6.38
N GLU A 580 2.20 6.48 -7.71
CA GLU A 580 1.53 5.44 -8.49
C GLU A 580 2.42 4.18 -8.54
N ASP A 581 3.74 4.33 -8.62
CA ASP A 581 4.69 3.23 -8.56
C ASP A 581 5.02 2.79 -7.13
N LEU A 582 5.03 3.70 -6.15
CA LEU A 582 5.19 3.33 -4.75
C LEU A 582 4.01 2.50 -4.24
N LYS A 583 2.80 2.83 -4.69
CA LYS A 583 1.62 2.00 -4.41
C LYS A 583 1.76 0.60 -5.00
N LYS A 584 2.15 0.49 -6.27
CA LYS A 584 2.51 -0.79 -6.91
C LYS A 584 3.61 -1.52 -6.13
N ALA A 585 4.55 -0.81 -5.50
CA ALA A 585 5.55 -1.44 -4.64
C ALA A 585 4.96 -2.07 -3.37
N GLU A 586 4.00 -1.42 -2.70
CA GLU A 586 3.35 -1.97 -1.50
C GLU A 586 2.58 -3.27 -1.79
N GLU A 587 1.71 -3.26 -2.81
CA GLU A 587 0.87 -4.43 -3.14
C GLU A 587 1.68 -5.59 -3.78
N LEU A 588 2.95 -5.34 -4.15
CA LEU A 588 3.98 -6.33 -4.52
C LEU A 588 4.59 -7.04 -3.31
N LEU A 589 5.01 -6.24 -2.34
CA LEU A 589 5.80 -6.64 -1.18
C LEU A 589 4.94 -7.32 -0.11
N GLU A 590 3.63 -7.05 -0.15
CA GLU A 590 2.66 -7.34 0.89
C GLU A 590 2.98 -6.64 2.23
N PHE A 591 3.70 -5.52 2.17
CA PHE A 591 3.93 -4.58 3.26
C PHE A 591 4.20 -3.16 2.73
N ALA A 592 3.77 -2.14 3.47
CA ALA A 592 4.05 -0.74 3.15
C ALA A 592 5.57 -0.44 3.26
N PRO A 593 6.29 -0.24 2.14
CA PRO A 593 7.72 -0.05 2.18
C PRO A 593 8.08 1.26 2.88
N LYS A 594 9.20 1.23 3.61
CA LYS A 594 9.91 2.45 3.95
C LYS A 594 10.62 2.98 2.71
N LEU A 595 10.35 4.23 2.37
CA LEU A 595 11.14 4.99 1.41
C LEU A 595 11.67 6.26 2.10
N PRO A 596 12.78 6.16 2.86
CA PRO A 596 13.35 7.30 3.58
C PRO A 596 13.84 8.42 2.65
N LEU A 597 12.99 9.40 2.34
CA LEU A 597 13.34 10.48 1.39
C LEU A 597 14.38 11.48 1.93
N ASN A 598 14.54 11.58 3.26
CA ASN A 598 15.57 12.38 3.91
C ASN A 598 16.23 11.51 5.00
N VAL A 599 17.55 11.34 4.96
CA VAL A 599 18.32 10.51 5.91
C VAL A 599 19.59 11.26 6.32
N GLY A 600 19.47 12.13 7.33
CA GLY A 600 20.51 13.12 7.59
C GLY A 600 20.62 14.16 6.45
N LYS A 601 21.76 14.88 6.39
CA LYS A 601 21.99 15.96 5.42
C LYS A 601 22.83 15.53 4.20
N ASP A 602 23.71 14.56 4.39
CA ASP A 602 24.74 14.21 3.41
C ASP A 602 24.40 12.94 2.60
N ILE A 603 23.26 12.29 2.86
CA ILE A 603 22.78 11.13 2.09
C ILE A 603 21.75 11.57 1.05
N ALA A 604 22.07 11.37 -0.23
CA ALA A 604 21.11 11.49 -1.33
C ALA A 604 20.46 10.14 -1.63
N ILE A 605 19.21 10.16 -2.10
CA ILE A 605 18.54 9.01 -2.71
C ILE A 605 18.78 9.02 -4.22
N GLU A 606 19.11 7.86 -4.81
CA GLU A 606 19.54 7.76 -6.20
C GLU A 606 18.50 7.04 -7.08
N ASP A 607 17.99 5.89 -6.65
CA ASP A 607 16.95 5.10 -7.33
C ASP A 607 16.20 4.20 -6.33
N SER A 608 14.98 3.75 -6.65
CA SER A 608 14.21 2.81 -5.79
C SER A 608 13.32 1.86 -6.58
N THR A 609 13.27 0.58 -6.19
CA THR A 609 12.98 -0.52 -7.12
C THR A 609 12.63 -1.86 -6.41
N VAL A 610 11.76 -2.76 -6.94
CA VAL A 610 11.20 -3.93 -6.16
C VAL A 610 11.53 -5.34 -6.71
N GLU A 611 12.68 -5.93 -6.37
CA GLU A 611 13.21 -7.22 -6.89
C GLU A 611 12.27 -8.40 -6.73
N SER A 612 12.24 -9.32 -7.71
CA SER A 612 11.86 -10.72 -7.42
C SER A 612 13.10 -11.52 -7.08
N LEU A 613 13.02 -12.32 -6.03
CA LEU A 613 14.07 -13.24 -5.59
C LEU A 613 13.79 -14.69 -6.06
N GLY A 614 12.83 -14.88 -6.96
CA GLY A 614 12.25 -16.18 -7.28
C GLY A 614 11.20 -16.64 -6.26
N ASN A 615 10.47 -17.71 -6.60
CA ASN A 615 9.43 -18.33 -5.76
C ASN A 615 8.46 -17.32 -5.11
N LEU A 616 8.00 -16.34 -5.90
CA LEU A 616 7.07 -15.26 -5.49
C LEU A 616 7.52 -14.37 -4.33
N ASN A 617 8.79 -14.42 -3.91
CA ASN A 617 9.31 -13.46 -2.93
C ASN A 617 9.74 -12.17 -3.63
N TYR A 618 9.37 -11.03 -3.05
CA TYR A 618 9.78 -9.70 -3.50
C TYR A 618 10.58 -8.93 -2.45
N GLN A 619 11.48 -8.05 -2.90
CA GLN A 619 12.38 -7.25 -2.08
C GLN A 619 12.51 -5.81 -2.59
N PHE A 620 12.14 -4.82 -1.78
CA PHE A 620 12.34 -3.41 -2.13
C PHE A 620 13.77 -3.01 -1.85
N ASN A 621 14.42 -2.46 -2.86
CA ASN A 621 15.81 -2.04 -2.85
C ASN A 621 15.87 -0.56 -3.23
N VAL A 622 16.29 0.25 -2.26
CA VAL A 622 16.48 1.69 -2.36
C VAL A 622 17.98 1.98 -2.28
N PHE A 623 18.46 2.74 -3.26
CA PHE A 623 19.86 3.05 -3.46
C PHE A 623 20.13 4.47 -2.97
N TYR A 624 21.10 4.60 -2.08
CA TYR A 624 21.50 5.86 -1.46
C TYR A 624 22.99 6.08 -1.57
N ARG A 625 23.42 7.35 -1.46
CA ARG A 625 24.84 7.69 -1.44
C ARG A 625 25.18 8.79 -0.45
N PHE A 626 26.13 8.50 0.44
CA PHE A 626 26.68 9.46 1.40
C PHE A 626 27.76 10.33 0.74
N LYS A 627 27.67 11.66 0.92
CA LYS A 627 28.49 12.71 0.29
C LYS A 627 28.61 12.61 -1.24
N GLY A 628 27.71 11.88 -1.91
CA GLY A 628 27.84 11.51 -3.33
C GLY A 628 28.99 10.52 -3.60
N VAL A 629 29.70 10.01 -2.60
CA VAL A 629 30.78 9.03 -2.78
C VAL A 629 30.26 7.62 -2.55
N ASN A 630 29.72 7.35 -1.37
CA ASN A 630 29.72 6.00 -0.79
C ASN A 630 28.35 5.31 -0.81
N PRO A 631 28.21 4.09 -1.35
CA PRO A 631 26.92 3.44 -1.53
C PRO A 631 26.37 2.89 -0.21
N ILE A 632 25.09 3.18 0.03
CA ILE A 632 24.28 2.63 1.11
C ILE A 632 23.07 1.92 0.47
N TYR A 633 22.95 0.62 0.73
CA TYR A 633 21.87 -0.21 0.20
C TYR A 633 20.82 -0.44 1.28
N PHE A 634 19.62 0.10 1.09
CA PHE A 634 18.50 -0.13 2.00
C PHE A 634 17.51 -1.11 1.38
N THR A 635 17.44 -2.30 1.98
CA THR A 635 16.77 -3.49 1.43
C THR A 635 15.68 -3.97 2.38
N GLN A 636 14.51 -4.31 1.86
CA GLN A 636 13.35 -4.73 2.65
C GLN A 636 12.64 -5.91 2.01
N SER A 637 12.37 -6.97 2.78
CA SER A 637 11.71 -8.18 2.28
C SER A 637 10.77 -8.78 3.32
N LYS A 638 9.73 -9.49 2.86
CA LYS A 638 8.77 -10.17 3.74
C LYS A 638 9.40 -11.35 4.49
N ASN A 639 10.43 -11.96 3.91
CA ASN A 639 11.19 -13.08 4.45
C ASN A 639 12.68 -12.74 4.50
N SER A 640 13.35 -13.01 5.62
CA SER A 640 14.81 -13.02 5.73
C SER A 640 15.28 -14.20 6.56
N ASP A 641 15.95 -15.16 5.93
CA ASP A 641 16.57 -16.29 6.63
C ASP A 641 17.86 -15.89 7.35
N ILE A 642 18.53 -14.82 6.90
CA ILE A 642 19.64 -14.18 7.62
C ILE A 642 19.18 -13.75 9.02
N TYR A 643 18.06 -13.02 9.14
CA TYR A 643 17.54 -12.62 10.46
C TYR A 643 17.13 -13.83 11.31
N LYS A 644 16.49 -14.85 10.72
CA LYS A 644 16.09 -16.08 11.44
C LYS A 644 17.31 -16.83 11.98
N ASN A 645 18.37 -16.96 11.17
CA ASN A 645 19.62 -17.61 11.56
C ASN A 645 20.34 -16.83 12.63
N LEU A 646 20.49 -15.51 12.48
CA LEU A 646 21.07 -14.63 13.51
C LEU A 646 20.34 -14.77 14.85
N LYS A 647 19.00 -14.73 14.86
CA LYS A 647 18.19 -14.88 16.07
C LYS A 647 18.27 -16.28 16.71
N LYS A 648 18.58 -17.33 15.93
CA LYS A 648 18.69 -18.72 16.42
C LYS A 648 20.12 -19.13 16.81
N LYS A 649 21.14 -18.61 16.10
CA LYS A 649 22.55 -19.05 16.18
C LYS A 649 23.49 -18.00 16.79
N GLY A 650 23.12 -16.72 16.78
CA GLY A 650 24.00 -15.60 17.18
C GLY A 650 25.10 -15.24 16.16
N TYR A 651 25.15 -15.94 15.02
CA TYR A 651 26.07 -15.68 13.92
C TYR A 651 25.38 -15.84 12.56
N VAL A 652 26.00 -15.26 11.53
CA VAL A 652 25.66 -15.48 10.13
C VAL A 652 26.79 -16.29 9.45
N GLU A 653 26.41 -17.18 8.56
CA GLU A 653 27.32 -17.91 7.67
C GLU A 653 27.62 -17.03 6.45
N VAL A 654 28.90 -16.70 6.27
CA VAL A 654 29.41 -15.87 5.18
C VAL A 654 30.49 -16.69 4.48
N LYS A 655 30.46 -16.78 3.15
CA LYS A 655 31.59 -17.35 2.41
C LYS A 655 32.68 -16.28 2.25
N ASP A 656 33.93 -16.67 2.35
CA ASP A 656 35.03 -15.86 1.82
C ASP A 656 35.31 -16.22 0.34
N ALA A 657 36.23 -15.48 -0.30
CA ALA A 657 36.60 -15.68 -1.70
C ALA A 657 37.13 -17.09 -2.03
N SER A 658 37.56 -17.88 -1.03
CA SER A 658 37.92 -19.29 -1.20
C SER A 658 36.72 -20.25 -1.15
N GLY A 659 35.50 -19.72 -1.02
CA GLY A 659 34.25 -20.46 -0.84
C GLY A 659 34.04 -21.03 0.57
N LYS A 660 34.98 -20.79 1.49
CA LYS A 660 34.99 -21.34 2.86
C LYS A 660 34.00 -20.58 3.74
N ILE A 661 33.21 -21.33 4.52
CA ILE A 661 32.19 -20.76 5.40
C ILE A 661 32.85 -20.23 6.68
N GLN A 662 32.69 -18.93 6.91
CA GLN A 662 33.03 -18.23 8.15
C GLN A 662 31.76 -17.95 8.97
N HIS A 663 31.86 -18.07 10.29
CA HIS A 663 30.79 -17.70 11.23
C HIS A 663 31.03 -16.31 11.81
N LYS A 664 30.46 -15.27 11.19
CA LYS A 664 30.54 -13.89 11.71
C LYS A 664 29.49 -13.73 12.82
N LYS A 665 29.93 -13.59 14.08
CA LYS A 665 29.03 -13.26 15.21
C LYS A 665 28.40 -11.88 15.01
N ALA A 666 27.16 -11.71 15.43
CA ALA A 666 26.50 -10.40 15.43
C ALA A 666 26.41 -9.77 16.81
N GLN A 667 26.51 -8.45 16.86
CA GLN A 667 26.23 -7.63 18.03
C GLN A 667 24.73 -7.27 18.04
N THR A 668 24.07 -7.45 19.18
CA THR A 668 22.66 -7.04 19.35
C THR A 668 22.60 -5.61 19.88
N LEU A 669 22.04 -4.70 19.09
CA LEU A 669 21.79 -3.30 19.44
C LEU A 669 20.29 -3.10 19.75
N LYS A 670 19.99 -2.13 20.62
CA LYS A 670 18.62 -1.65 20.89
C LYS A 670 18.47 -0.24 20.33
N ILE A 671 17.79 -0.12 19.19
CA ILE A 671 17.57 1.17 18.51
C ILE A 671 16.07 1.41 18.41
N ALA A 672 15.59 2.52 18.97
CA ALA A 672 14.16 2.89 19.01
C ALA A 672 13.21 1.74 19.41
N ASN A 673 13.56 1.04 20.49
CA ASN A 673 12.87 -0.14 21.04
C ASN A 673 12.82 -1.38 20.11
N LYS A 674 13.62 -1.42 19.04
CA LYS A 674 13.79 -2.57 18.14
C LYS A 674 15.09 -3.31 18.43
N GLU A 675 15.06 -4.62 18.25
CA GLU A 675 16.22 -5.50 18.29
C GLU A 675 16.87 -5.51 16.90
N VAL A 676 18.08 -4.94 16.81
CA VAL A 676 18.87 -4.81 15.58
C VAL A 676 20.12 -5.66 15.70
N TYR A 677 20.40 -6.54 14.74
CA TYR A 677 21.63 -7.30 14.69
C TYR A 677 22.62 -6.61 13.75
N LYS A 678 23.77 -6.19 14.29
CA LYS A 678 24.91 -5.62 13.55
C LYS A 678 25.95 -6.71 13.26
N TYR A 679 26.41 -6.82 12.03
CA TYR A 679 27.51 -7.72 11.65
C TYR A 679 28.33 -7.18 10.47
N GLU A 680 29.60 -7.58 10.38
CA GLU A 680 30.52 -7.19 9.31
C GLU A 680 30.62 -8.29 8.25
N THR A 681 30.60 -7.91 6.96
CA THR A 681 30.94 -8.77 5.82
C THR A 681 31.99 -8.08 4.95
N SER A 682 32.81 -8.84 4.21
CA SER A 682 33.45 -8.29 3.00
C SER A 682 32.39 -8.15 1.90
N SER A 683 32.61 -7.25 0.95
CA SER A 683 31.78 -7.15 -0.26
C SER A 683 32.28 -8.10 -1.36
N GLU A 684 31.38 -8.85 -2.00
CA GLU A 684 31.66 -9.59 -3.25
C GLU A 684 31.52 -8.66 -4.49
N ASP A 685 30.74 -7.58 -4.38
CA ASP A 685 30.48 -6.62 -5.47
C ASP A 685 31.44 -5.41 -5.48
N ALA A 686 32.40 -5.34 -4.56
CA ALA A 686 33.38 -4.26 -4.52
C ALA A 686 34.58 -4.57 -5.43
N ILE A 687 35.08 -3.55 -6.14
CA ILE A 687 36.26 -3.65 -7.00
C ILE A 687 37.55 -3.93 -6.19
N ASN A 688 37.49 -3.81 -4.85
CA ASN A 688 38.50 -4.31 -3.92
C ASN A 688 37.86 -5.26 -2.88
N GLU A 689 38.37 -6.48 -2.75
CA GLU A 689 37.95 -7.51 -1.76
C GLU A 689 38.14 -7.10 -0.28
N LYS A 690 38.64 -5.89 -0.03
CA LYS A 690 38.96 -5.34 1.28
C LYS A 690 37.89 -4.38 1.83
N GLU A 691 36.89 -4.02 1.03
CA GLU A 691 35.78 -3.17 1.51
C GLU A 691 34.90 -3.93 2.51
N LYS A 692 35.04 -3.55 3.78
CA LYS A 692 34.17 -3.95 4.88
C LYS A 692 32.80 -3.29 4.75
N VAL A 693 31.74 -4.08 4.86
CA VAL A 693 30.36 -3.63 4.86
C VAL A 693 29.73 -3.92 6.23
N GLU A 694 29.31 -2.87 6.92
CA GLU A 694 28.53 -2.98 8.14
C GLU A 694 27.05 -3.21 7.80
N ASN A 695 26.53 -4.36 8.20
CA ASN A 695 25.16 -4.78 7.94
C ASN A 695 24.32 -4.68 9.21
N TYR A 696 23.22 -3.95 9.13
CA TYR A 696 22.24 -3.80 10.21
C TYR A 696 20.95 -4.44 9.75
N ILE A 697 20.57 -5.55 10.38
CA ILE A 697 19.32 -6.25 10.06
C ILE A 697 18.38 -6.25 11.26
N TRP A 698 17.14 -5.84 11.04
CA TRP A 698 16.10 -5.80 12.06
C TRP A 698 14.75 -6.23 11.51
N LYS A 699 13.86 -6.58 12.43
CA LYS A 699 12.47 -6.91 12.12
C LYS A 699 11.57 -5.69 12.40
N GLU A 700 10.84 -5.25 11.40
CA GLU A 700 9.61 -4.47 11.57
C GLU A 700 8.42 -5.43 11.74
N SER A 701 7.24 -4.94 12.15
CA SER A 701 6.12 -5.81 12.56
C SER A 701 5.84 -7.00 11.62
N ASN A 702 5.82 -6.74 10.30
CA ASN A 702 5.42 -7.71 9.27
C ASN A 702 6.53 -8.05 8.26
N PHE A 703 7.70 -7.39 8.32
CA PHE A 703 8.77 -7.52 7.31
C PHE A 703 10.16 -7.29 7.92
N TYR A 704 11.19 -7.60 7.14
CA TYR A 704 12.59 -7.47 7.53
C TYR A 704 13.23 -6.32 6.78
N CYS A 705 14.03 -5.54 7.48
CA CYS A 705 14.85 -4.46 6.94
C CYS A 705 16.32 -4.83 7.11
N LYS A 706 17.13 -4.67 6.07
CA LYS A 706 18.59 -4.62 6.16
C LYS A 706 19.08 -3.34 5.50
N VAL A 707 19.85 -2.52 6.23
CA VAL A 707 20.74 -1.53 5.61
C VAL A 707 22.16 -2.08 5.61
N SER A 708 22.82 -1.99 4.46
CA SER A 708 24.24 -2.30 4.28
C SER A 708 24.98 -1.00 4.00
N ILE A 709 25.92 -0.66 4.87
CA ILE A 709 26.74 0.55 4.80
C ILE A 709 28.17 0.09 4.52
N SER A 710 28.68 0.43 3.34
CA SER A 710 30.10 0.26 3.02
C SER A 710 30.89 1.18 3.96
N SER A 711 31.96 0.69 4.60
CA SER A 711 32.75 1.47 5.58
C SER A 711 34.06 1.98 4.98
N PHE A 712 34.68 2.97 5.64
CA PHE A 712 35.81 3.72 5.11
C PHE A 712 37.03 3.62 6.01
N ASP A 713 38.20 3.58 5.37
CA ASP A 713 39.48 3.93 5.99
C ASP A 713 39.85 5.36 5.51
N ASP A 714 38.99 6.34 5.84
CA ASP A 714 39.14 7.73 5.39
C ASP A 714 40.08 8.51 6.31
N SER A 715 41.38 8.27 6.08
CA SER A 715 42.46 9.02 6.73
C SER A 715 42.59 10.47 6.25
N GLN A 716 41.73 10.96 5.35
CA GLN A 716 41.81 12.31 4.77
C GLN A 716 40.74 13.27 5.30
N THR A 717 39.54 12.82 5.66
CA THR A 717 38.50 13.72 6.20
C THR A 717 38.47 13.82 7.73
N GLY A 718 39.25 12.99 8.44
CA GLY A 718 39.60 13.19 9.86
C GLY A 718 38.45 13.09 10.87
N ASN A 719 37.28 12.63 10.44
CA ASN A 719 36.08 12.56 11.26
C ASN A 719 35.40 11.21 11.01
N PRO A 720 35.58 10.21 11.91
CA PRO A 720 35.10 8.86 11.66
C PRO A 720 33.58 8.85 11.51
N GLU A 721 33.10 8.34 10.38
CA GLU A 721 31.67 8.16 10.19
C GLU A 721 31.09 7.25 11.26
N ASN A 722 29.81 7.46 11.58
CA ASN A 722 29.10 6.68 12.57
C ASN A 722 28.01 5.83 11.87
N PRO A 723 28.35 4.64 11.33
CA PRO A 723 27.39 3.69 10.79
C PRO A 723 26.23 3.38 11.72
N ASP A 724 26.42 3.32 13.05
CA ASP A 724 25.33 3.10 14.01
C ASP A 724 24.35 4.30 14.01
N GLY A 725 24.86 5.51 13.85
CA GLY A 725 24.09 6.75 13.70
C GLY A 725 23.32 6.82 12.37
N ILE A 726 23.96 6.42 11.26
CA ILE A 726 23.31 6.35 9.94
C ILE A 726 22.23 5.26 9.95
N ALA A 727 22.55 4.06 10.43
CA ALA A 727 21.60 2.95 10.55
C ALA A 727 20.44 3.30 11.47
N LYS A 728 20.67 4.07 12.55
CA LYS A 728 19.61 4.58 13.42
C LYS A 728 18.59 5.43 12.68
N GLU A 729 18.98 6.27 11.73
CA GLU A 729 18.02 7.01 10.89
C GLU A 729 17.18 6.06 10.00
N PHE A 730 17.78 5.02 9.40
CA PHE A 730 17.02 3.99 8.68
C PHE A 730 16.08 3.17 9.59
N VAL A 731 16.47 2.86 10.82
CA VAL A 731 15.63 2.15 11.81
C VAL A 731 14.47 3.03 12.29
N ASN A 732 14.73 4.32 12.50
CA ASN A 732 13.77 5.35 12.92
C ASN A 732 12.79 5.76 11.80
N SER A 733 13.23 5.68 10.54
CA SER A 733 12.44 6.07 9.38
C SER A 733 11.08 5.34 9.35
N LYS A 734 10.08 5.99 8.75
CA LYS A 734 8.70 5.50 8.67
C LYS A 734 8.44 4.88 7.30
N SER A 735 7.42 4.03 7.22
CA SER A 735 6.81 3.72 5.91
C SER A 735 6.33 5.02 5.26
N VAL A 736 6.44 5.12 3.95
CA VAL A 736 5.83 6.25 3.23
C VAL A 736 4.36 5.89 2.98
N ASN A 737 3.49 6.85 3.28
CA ASN A 737 2.04 6.79 3.17
C ASN A 737 1.56 7.86 2.19
#